data_AF-A0A916WLY0-F1
#
_entry.id   AF-A0A916WLY0-F1
#
_cell.length_a   1.000
_cell.length_b   1.000
_cell.length_c   1.000
_cell.angle_alpha   90.00
_cell.angle_beta   90.00
_cell.angle_gamma   90.00
#
_symmetry.space_group_name_H-M   'P 1'
#
loop_
_entity.id
_entity.type
_entity.pdbx_description
1 polymer ?
#
loop_
_entity_poly.entity_id
_entity_poly.type
_entity_poly.pdbx_seq_one_letter_code
_entity_poly.pdbx_strand_id
1 'polypeptide(L)'
;MTPSDLIGAAGATSIRLRLDALTPEDELARYLLDRLTGEQVAAITRALLADPVTVTKLMIALPRDLVGPFGLPETAITDERTVRVRNSACDRPAMLLANTDDDQGASLGDVTLIGAKQLTEEPDPWVDAAAAGLGLSEGQIAGWKAALRGLNTADDWTLHQIGTYVAMTRERIESDAVPIAMALGWALPALRLPRDSGYFMGLGDKDREQPRRWKKLFEKLVSDRKPLLVKQRPNRQIIEGEELRSQFDEVRDDIPAEVHPAIEAFIDTAPGWGLEAEALAGFEWEGQSVLQLFSGIKLKKTSFAQETINFFEFTLPDRLSPADEEYLVALKGRSLKETRDDDRDFFEAHRDDLGQDKALRVKWERFIFGRPIECTDFLEGLLRAIERLFGQVNLVGGPRKLVIKSSRRTRAQFLDLNADVGLSFGLRYRGLPALIGPLVEWDVPYLFAYEELLDRAKARQKKYRRNESTARGAIQIKFDIALTVGGDKATVQLIWTGQPGVIGLELPKDVGRLLKRPFVRSQVARLPVSRKGALQSVSLGDVGTLQPAFGQDAGTLVPRTNIGEDIAKLFPKALKAARSGGLIDGEGFTAIDTAWSHFAGLYAEALNALQSSGYASASLIAQAEAYGALLGALLRHAVGDLNRRDLWEPFLSIGSVRVIGGAPSAIVAPWHPLRLAVSTAEQNPATVAV
;
A
#
# COMPACT_ATOMS: atom_id res chain seq x y z
N MET A 1 34.16 -18.67 16.10
CA MET A 1 33.03 -18.68 17.07
C MET A 1 31.99 -19.66 16.57
N THR A 2 31.43 -20.51 17.42
CA THR A 2 30.36 -21.43 17.01
C THR A 2 29.01 -20.70 16.85
N PRO A 3 28.01 -21.27 16.15
CA PRO A 3 26.66 -20.70 16.09
C PRO A 3 26.05 -20.46 17.48
N SER A 4 26.27 -21.39 18.43
CA SER A 4 25.82 -21.26 19.81
C SER A 4 26.51 -20.10 20.55
N ASP A 5 27.81 -19.89 20.31
CA ASP A 5 28.53 -18.73 20.87
C ASP A 5 27.98 -17.40 20.35
N LEU A 6 27.63 -17.34 19.06
CA LEU A 6 27.06 -16.15 18.45
C LEU A 6 25.63 -15.87 18.92
N ILE A 7 24.79 -16.90 19.06
CA ILE A 7 23.47 -16.77 19.71
C ILE A 7 23.65 -16.20 21.12
N GLY A 8 24.61 -16.75 21.88
CA GLY A 8 24.92 -16.28 23.23
C GLY A 8 25.36 -14.82 23.27
N ALA A 9 26.30 -14.43 22.41
CA ALA A 9 26.83 -13.07 22.33
C ALA A 9 25.79 -12.06 21.84
N ALA A 10 24.99 -12.41 20.83
CA ALA A 10 23.91 -11.56 20.31
C ALA A 10 22.80 -11.38 21.36
N GLY A 11 22.36 -12.46 22.00
CA GLY A 11 21.37 -12.41 23.09
C GLY A 11 21.86 -11.60 24.29
N ALA A 12 23.12 -11.79 24.69
CA ALA A 12 23.72 -11.00 25.76
C ALA A 12 23.82 -9.51 25.40
N THR A 13 24.24 -9.19 24.17
CA THR A 13 24.31 -7.79 23.69
C THR A 13 22.93 -7.14 23.65
N SER A 14 21.92 -7.87 23.16
CA SER A 14 20.52 -7.44 23.15
C SER A 14 20.01 -7.14 24.58
N ILE A 15 20.32 -7.99 25.56
CA ILE A 15 19.97 -7.76 26.98
C ILE A 15 20.74 -6.56 27.56
N ARG A 16 22.04 -6.44 27.31
CA ARG A 16 22.85 -5.31 27.79
C ARG A 16 22.33 -3.96 27.30
N LEU A 17 21.95 -3.87 26.02
CA LEU A 17 21.33 -2.66 25.46
C LEU A 17 20.05 -2.26 26.20
N ARG A 18 19.25 -3.25 26.64
CA ARG A 18 18.05 -2.98 27.46
C ARG A 18 18.41 -2.57 28.89
N LEU A 19 19.43 -3.17 29.48
CA LEU A 19 19.93 -2.81 30.81
C LEU A 19 20.50 -1.39 30.87
N ASP A 20 21.19 -0.97 29.81
CA ASP A 20 21.77 0.38 29.72
C ASP A 20 20.71 1.45 29.41
N ALA A 21 19.55 1.05 28.90
CA ALA A 21 18.39 1.93 28.71
C ALA A 21 17.57 2.14 30.01
N LEU A 22 17.83 1.38 31.07
CA LEU A 22 17.15 1.54 32.35
C LEU A 22 17.55 2.85 33.04
N THR A 23 16.56 3.53 33.59
CA THR A 23 16.69 4.75 34.38
C THR A 23 16.43 4.46 35.87
N PRO A 24 16.90 5.29 36.80
CA PRO A 24 16.64 5.11 38.23
C PRO A 24 15.16 5.19 38.64
N GLU A 25 14.28 5.68 37.74
CA GLU A 25 12.84 5.77 37.95
C GLU A 25 12.09 4.50 37.50
N ASP A 26 12.77 3.59 36.78
CA ASP A 26 12.15 2.35 36.31
C ASP A 26 11.97 1.35 37.46
N GLU A 27 10.79 0.74 37.52
CA GLU A 27 10.55 -0.41 38.38
C GLU A 27 11.40 -1.62 37.94
N LEU A 28 11.47 -2.68 38.78
CA LEU A 28 12.23 -3.89 38.48
C LEU A 28 11.93 -4.44 37.08
N ALA A 29 12.92 -4.37 36.19
CA ALA A 29 12.82 -4.90 34.84
C ALA A 29 12.88 -6.43 34.85
N ARG A 30 11.94 -7.07 34.14
CA ARG A 30 11.85 -8.53 34.06
C ARG A 30 12.00 -8.97 32.61
N TYR A 31 13.01 -9.79 32.35
CA TYR A 31 13.27 -10.40 31.04
C TYR A 31 13.04 -11.90 31.11
N LEU A 32 12.42 -12.46 30.08
CA LEU A 32 12.18 -13.90 29.96
C LEU A 32 12.78 -14.42 28.65
N LEU A 33 13.71 -15.36 28.75
CA LEU A 33 14.18 -16.16 27.63
C LEU A 33 13.07 -17.15 27.28
N ASP A 34 12.27 -16.78 26.27
CA ASP A 34 11.02 -17.46 25.94
C ASP A 34 11.23 -18.51 24.85
N ARG A 35 10.90 -19.78 25.18
CA ARG A 35 10.90 -20.92 24.25
C ARG A 35 12.25 -21.14 23.54
N LEU A 36 13.34 -20.82 24.21
CA LEU A 36 14.70 -21.13 23.76
C LEU A 36 15.12 -22.51 24.27
N THR A 37 16.01 -23.18 23.54
CA THR A 37 16.56 -24.46 24.00
C THR A 37 17.50 -24.24 25.20
N GLY A 38 17.68 -25.27 26.05
CA GLY A 38 18.58 -25.17 27.21
C GLY A 38 20.01 -24.78 26.83
N GLU A 39 20.49 -25.23 25.67
CA GLU A 39 21.79 -24.84 25.13
C GLU A 39 21.87 -23.35 24.79
N GLN A 40 20.84 -22.81 24.12
CA GLN A 40 20.75 -21.39 23.76
C GLN A 40 20.68 -20.50 25.00
N VAL A 41 19.83 -20.89 25.96
CA VAL A 41 19.72 -20.22 27.26
C VAL A 41 21.08 -20.21 27.96
N ALA A 42 21.74 -21.35 28.05
CA ALA A 42 23.05 -21.44 28.68
C ALA A 42 24.12 -20.60 27.96
N ALA A 43 24.13 -20.57 26.63
CA ALA A 43 25.07 -19.76 25.86
C ALA A 43 24.88 -18.25 26.14
N ILE A 44 23.64 -17.76 26.16
CA ILE A 44 23.31 -16.37 26.50
C ILE A 44 23.76 -16.06 27.92
N THR A 45 23.45 -16.94 28.88
CA THR A 45 23.84 -16.74 30.28
C THR A 45 25.35 -16.71 30.47
N ARG A 46 26.12 -17.60 29.84
CA ARG A 46 27.59 -17.55 29.90
C ARG A 46 28.13 -16.22 29.38
N ALA A 47 27.59 -15.72 28.26
CA ALA A 47 28.01 -14.45 27.67
C ALA A 47 27.61 -13.23 28.54
N LEU A 48 26.53 -13.31 29.32
CA LEU A 48 26.16 -12.28 30.31
C LEU A 48 27.07 -12.33 31.54
N LEU A 49 27.35 -13.53 32.05
CA LEU A 49 28.20 -13.73 33.23
C LEU A 49 29.67 -13.35 32.99
N ALA A 50 30.12 -13.36 31.75
CA ALA A 50 31.46 -12.91 31.37
C ALA A 50 31.68 -11.39 31.54
N ASP A 51 30.61 -10.60 31.66
CA ASP A 51 30.69 -9.15 31.89
C ASP A 51 30.33 -8.79 33.35
N PRO A 52 31.31 -8.38 34.18
CA PRO A 52 31.07 -8.02 35.57
C PRO A 52 30.05 -6.90 35.76
N VAL A 53 29.97 -5.94 34.82
CA VAL A 53 29.01 -4.83 34.91
C VAL A 53 27.59 -5.35 34.78
N THR A 54 27.33 -6.21 33.78
CA THR A 54 26.05 -6.88 33.61
C THR A 54 25.65 -7.67 34.85
N VAL A 55 26.58 -8.43 35.45
CA VAL A 55 26.30 -9.24 36.66
C VAL A 55 25.83 -8.39 37.83
N THR A 56 26.36 -7.17 38.00
CA THR A 56 25.89 -6.26 39.08
C THR A 56 24.48 -5.73 38.86
N LYS A 57 24.03 -5.62 37.61
CA LYS A 57 22.71 -5.07 37.24
C LYS A 57 21.63 -6.14 37.07
N LEU A 58 21.99 -7.40 36.85
CA LEU A 58 21.07 -8.45 36.42
C LEU A 58 21.09 -9.65 37.36
N MET A 59 19.96 -9.96 37.99
CA MET A 59 19.77 -11.23 38.71
C MET A 59 19.38 -12.31 37.71
N ILE A 60 20.05 -13.46 37.72
CA ILE A 60 19.77 -14.56 36.78
C ILE A 60 19.25 -15.74 37.58
N ALA A 61 18.09 -16.27 37.19
CA ALA A 61 17.48 -17.42 37.86
C ALA A 61 16.81 -18.34 36.83
N LEU A 62 17.49 -19.41 36.46
CA LEU A 62 17.11 -20.32 35.38
C LEU A 62 16.69 -21.69 35.94
N PRO A 63 15.62 -22.31 35.43
CA PRO A 63 15.18 -23.62 35.90
C PRO A 63 16.27 -24.69 35.74
N ARG A 64 16.58 -25.44 36.81
CA ARG A 64 17.60 -26.50 36.80
C ARG A 64 17.35 -27.55 35.71
N ASP A 65 16.09 -27.94 35.52
CA ASP A 65 15.70 -28.93 34.51
C ASP A 65 16.03 -28.48 33.08
N LEU A 66 16.12 -27.16 32.83
CA LEU A 66 16.43 -26.60 31.52
C LEU A 66 17.93 -26.49 31.26
N VAL A 67 18.71 -26.03 32.24
CA VAL A 67 20.12 -25.65 32.05
C VAL A 67 21.14 -26.53 32.77
N GLY A 68 20.70 -27.46 33.63
CA GLY A 68 21.55 -28.32 34.46
C GLY A 68 22.68 -29.04 33.72
N PRO A 69 22.45 -29.61 32.51
CA PRO A 69 23.50 -30.27 31.74
C PRO A 69 24.62 -29.35 31.20
N PHE A 70 24.46 -28.02 31.26
CA PHE A 70 25.29 -27.07 30.50
C PHE A 70 26.36 -26.33 31.34
N GLY A 71 26.56 -26.72 32.60
CA GLY A 71 27.67 -26.27 33.44
C GLY A 71 27.63 -24.79 33.85
N LEU A 72 26.42 -24.23 34.04
CA LEU A 72 26.25 -22.88 34.60
C LEU A 72 26.51 -22.87 36.11
N PRO A 73 26.95 -21.74 36.71
CA PRO A 73 27.15 -21.65 38.16
C PRO A 73 25.81 -21.76 38.91
N GLU A 74 25.82 -22.40 40.08
CA GLU A 74 24.63 -22.55 40.95
C GLU A 74 23.96 -21.21 41.29
N THR A 75 24.71 -20.11 41.31
CA THR A 75 24.17 -18.75 41.55
C THR A 75 23.22 -18.26 40.46
N ALA A 76 23.20 -18.90 39.27
CA ALA A 76 22.32 -18.57 38.15
C ALA A 76 21.17 -19.59 37.98
N ILE A 77 21.16 -20.68 38.76
CA ILE A 77 20.23 -21.80 38.64
C ILE A 77 19.25 -21.77 39.82
N THR A 78 18.00 -22.16 39.58
CA THR A 78 16.97 -22.26 40.60
C THR A 78 16.11 -23.52 40.42
N ASP A 79 15.65 -24.06 41.55
CA ASP A 79 14.68 -25.16 41.63
C ASP A 79 13.23 -24.63 41.80
N GLU A 80 13.08 -23.31 41.89
CA GLU A 80 11.78 -22.65 42.06
C GLU A 80 11.07 -22.43 40.72
N ARG A 81 9.73 -22.46 40.73
CA ARG A 81 8.92 -22.18 39.53
C ARG A 81 9.10 -20.73 39.07
N THR A 82 9.15 -20.50 37.76
CA THR A 82 9.33 -19.18 37.12
C THR A 82 8.39 -18.10 37.68
N VAL A 83 7.12 -18.43 37.96
CA VAL A 83 6.13 -17.51 38.56
C VAL A 83 6.51 -17.06 39.98
N ARG A 84 7.10 -17.97 40.78
CA ARG A 84 7.53 -17.66 42.15
C ARG A 84 8.79 -16.80 42.15
N VAL A 85 9.74 -17.12 41.28
CA VAL A 85 10.97 -16.32 41.09
C VAL A 85 10.61 -14.91 40.62
N ARG A 86 9.64 -14.76 39.70
CA ARG A 86 9.15 -13.47 39.21
C ARG A 86 8.73 -12.48 40.31
N ASN A 87 8.12 -13.00 41.36
CA ASN A 87 7.55 -12.25 42.47
C ASN A 87 8.49 -12.19 43.69
N SER A 88 9.69 -12.74 43.57
CA SER A 88 10.70 -12.68 44.63
C SER A 88 11.32 -11.29 44.72
N ALA A 89 11.77 -10.90 45.92
CA ALA A 89 12.50 -9.66 46.10
C ALA A 89 13.82 -9.73 45.30
N CYS A 90 14.11 -8.67 44.53
CA CYS A 90 15.34 -8.55 43.73
C CYS A 90 16.08 -7.29 44.19
N ASP A 91 17.34 -7.44 44.55
CA ASP A 91 18.25 -6.37 44.97
C ASP A 91 18.97 -5.69 43.78
N ARG A 92 18.70 -6.17 42.56
CA ARG A 92 19.23 -5.66 41.30
C ARG A 92 18.13 -4.97 40.47
N PRO A 93 18.49 -4.02 39.59
CA PRO A 93 17.52 -3.29 38.76
C PRO A 93 16.80 -4.18 37.73
N ALA A 94 17.33 -5.36 37.41
CA ALA A 94 16.72 -6.28 36.48
C ALA A 94 16.86 -7.75 36.89
N MET A 95 15.95 -8.60 36.37
CA MET A 95 15.95 -10.05 36.55
C MET A 95 15.74 -10.77 35.21
N LEU A 96 16.48 -11.86 34.99
CA LEU A 96 16.40 -12.76 33.84
C LEU A 96 15.89 -14.14 34.26
N LEU A 97 14.83 -14.59 33.57
CA LEU A 97 14.17 -15.87 33.75
C LEU A 97 14.20 -16.67 32.43
N ALA A 98 13.83 -17.95 32.48
CA ALA A 98 13.57 -18.77 31.29
C ALA A 98 12.35 -19.69 31.47
N ASN A 99 11.72 -20.08 30.35
CA ASN A 99 10.63 -21.05 30.28
C ASN A 99 10.69 -21.87 28.97
N THR A 100 10.04 -23.04 28.98
CA THR A 100 9.97 -23.95 27.83
C THR A 100 8.54 -24.26 27.34
N ASP A 101 7.48 -23.97 28.10
CA ASP A 101 6.10 -24.41 27.80
C ASP A 101 5.09 -23.27 27.49
N ASP A 102 4.07 -23.62 26.69
CA ASP A 102 2.94 -22.78 26.23
C ASP A 102 1.97 -22.38 27.36
N ASP A 103 1.79 -23.22 28.40
CA ASP A 103 0.75 -23.08 29.43
C ASP A 103 1.00 -21.98 30.48
N GLN A 104 2.13 -21.28 30.41
CA GLN A 104 2.48 -20.18 31.33
C GLN A 104 2.25 -18.79 30.73
N GLY A 105 1.92 -18.67 29.43
CA GLY A 105 1.79 -17.38 28.75
C GLY A 105 0.67 -16.48 29.31
N ALA A 106 -0.43 -17.07 29.78
CA ALA A 106 -1.59 -16.34 30.30
C ALA A 106 -1.40 -15.75 31.72
N SER A 107 -0.35 -16.15 32.45
CA SER A 107 -0.07 -15.74 33.84
C SER A 107 1.11 -14.78 33.99
N LEU A 108 1.77 -14.39 32.89
CA LEU A 108 2.97 -13.57 32.84
C LEU A 108 2.70 -12.13 32.35
N GLY A 109 1.91 -11.35 33.11
CA GLY A 109 1.83 -9.90 32.94
C GLY A 109 3.12 -9.19 33.40
N ASP A 110 3.53 -8.12 32.70
CA ASP A 110 4.71 -7.27 32.92
C ASP A 110 6.09 -7.95 32.82
N VAL A 111 6.32 -8.72 31.75
CA VAL A 111 7.64 -9.31 31.42
C VAL A 111 8.00 -9.05 29.95
N THR A 112 9.24 -8.67 29.69
CA THR A 112 9.77 -8.51 28.33
C THR A 112 10.26 -9.85 27.80
N LEU A 113 9.59 -10.37 26.77
CA LEU A 113 9.93 -11.64 26.13
C LEU A 113 11.13 -11.49 25.18
N ILE A 114 12.11 -12.38 25.32
CA ILE A 114 13.28 -12.47 24.47
C ILE A 114 13.34 -13.92 23.95
N GLY A 115 12.54 -14.20 22.93
CA GLY A 115 12.51 -15.49 22.25
C GLY A 115 13.19 -15.44 20.88
N ALA A 116 13.09 -16.55 20.15
CA ALA A 116 13.68 -16.69 18.81
C ALA A 116 13.27 -15.53 17.88
N LYS A 117 12.00 -15.13 17.90
CA LYS A 117 11.46 -14.05 17.06
C LYS A 117 12.10 -12.69 17.38
N GLN A 118 12.19 -12.31 18.66
CA GLN A 118 12.78 -11.03 19.03
C GLN A 118 14.27 -10.98 18.69
N LEU A 119 14.98 -12.09 18.90
CA LEU A 119 16.40 -12.19 18.56
C LEU A 119 16.65 -12.14 17.05
N THR A 120 15.77 -12.72 16.22
CA THR A 120 15.90 -12.61 14.76
C THR A 120 15.47 -11.23 14.24
N GLU A 121 14.51 -10.55 14.85
CA GLU A 121 14.08 -9.20 14.43
C GLU A 121 15.08 -8.09 14.79
N GLU A 122 16.08 -8.37 15.64
CA GLU A 122 17.12 -7.43 16.09
C GLU A 122 18.50 -7.76 15.51
N PRO A 123 18.83 -7.33 14.28
CA PRO A 123 20.07 -7.69 13.59
C PRO A 123 21.34 -7.01 14.13
N ASP A 124 21.20 -5.89 14.82
CA ASP A 124 22.34 -5.09 15.27
C ASP A 124 23.21 -5.84 16.29
N PRO A 125 22.65 -6.43 17.38
CA PRO A 125 23.40 -7.27 18.31
C PRO A 125 24.18 -8.42 17.66
N TRP A 126 23.64 -9.03 16.60
CA TRP A 126 24.31 -10.12 15.89
C TRP A 126 25.55 -9.63 15.15
N VAL A 127 25.42 -8.55 14.40
CA VAL A 127 26.53 -8.00 13.62
C VAL A 127 27.58 -7.40 14.56
N ASP A 128 27.18 -6.75 15.65
CA ASP A 128 28.12 -6.18 16.61
C ASP A 128 28.95 -7.28 17.30
N ALA A 129 28.31 -8.38 17.71
CA ALA A 129 29.00 -9.55 18.23
C ALA A 129 29.91 -10.20 17.18
N ALA A 130 29.43 -10.35 15.95
CA ALA A 130 30.16 -11.01 14.87
C ALA A 130 31.29 -10.17 14.27
N ALA A 131 31.22 -8.84 14.35
CA ALA A 131 32.26 -7.93 13.84
C ALA A 131 33.41 -7.73 14.83
N ALA A 132 33.21 -8.06 16.11
CA ALA A 132 34.21 -7.86 17.16
C ALA A 132 35.55 -8.54 16.82
N GLY A 133 36.64 -7.76 16.78
CA GLY A 133 37.97 -8.27 16.47
C GLY A 133 38.30 -8.47 14.98
N LEU A 134 37.36 -8.19 14.05
CA LEU A 134 37.60 -8.34 12.60
C LEU A 134 38.24 -7.10 11.94
N GLY A 135 38.37 -5.98 12.66
CA GLY A 135 38.95 -4.74 12.11
C GLY A 135 38.12 -4.07 11.00
N LEU A 136 36.80 -4.32 10.96
CA LEU A 136 35.89 -3.74 9.97
C LEU A 136 35.61 -2.26 10.25
N SER A 137 35.48 -1.47 9.17
CA SER A 137 35.07 -0.06 9.26
C SER A 137 33.59 0.11 9.63
N GLU A 138 33.21 1.29 10.12
CA GLU A 138 31.81 1.59 10.48
C GLU A 138 30.84 1.40 9.30
N GLY A 139 31.23 1.81 8.09
CA GLY A 139 30.42 1.62 6.88
C GLY A 139 30.26 0.15 6.49
N GLN A 140 31.28 -0.67 6.71
CA GLN A 140 31.22 -2.13 6.49
C GLN A 140 30.26 -2.78 7.50
N ILE A 141 30.33 -2.40 8.77
CA ILE A 141 29.42 -2.87 9.82
C ILE A 141 27.98 -2.42 9.52
N ALA A 142 27.77 -1.16 9.12
CA ALA A 142 26.46 -0.64 8.73
C ALA A 142 25.89 -1.39 7.51
N GLY A 143 26.72 -1.71 6.52
CA GLY A 143 26.34 -2.54 5.38
C GLY A 143 25.92 -3.95 5.78
N TRP A 144 26.64 -4.60 6.70
CA TRP A 144 26.27 -5.92 7.20
C TRP A 144 24.96 -5.88 8.00
N LYS A 145 24.76 -4.86 8.85
CA LYS A 145 23.47 -4.63 9.54
C LYS A 145 22.33 -4.46 8.54
N ALA A 146 22.53 -3.68 7.48
CA ALA A 146 21.54 -3.49 6.44
C ALA A 146 21.23 -4.79 5.67
N ALA A 147 22.24 -5.62 5.42
CA ALA A 147 22.06 -6.94 4.81
C ALA A 147 21.20 -7.87 5.69
N LEU A 148 21.50 -7.96 6.98
CA LEU A 148 20.75 -8.82 7.91
C LEU A 148 19.31 -8.33 8.13
N ARG A 149 19.09 -7.00 8.20
CA ARG A 149 17.73 -6.42 8.16
C ARG A 149 16.97 -6.80 6.88
N GLY A 150 17.66 -6.72 5.74
CA GLY A 150 17.10 -7.11 4.44
C GLY A 150 16.70 -8.58 4.41
N LEU A 151 17.56 -9.47 4.91
CA LEU A 151 17.32 -10.91 5.03
C LEU A 151 16.07 -11.20 5.87
N ASN A 152 15.99 -10.64 7.08
CA ASN A 152 14.89 -10.90 8.03
C ASN A 152 13.54 -10.34 7.55
N THR A 153 13.55 -9.40 6.61
CA THR A 153 12.32 -8.86 6.00
C THR A 153 11.94 -9.58 4.70
N ALA A 154 12.80 -10.45 4.18
CA ALA A 154 12.60 -11.14 2.90
C ALA A 154 11.87 -12.48 3.05
N ASP A 155 12.11 -13.21 4.14
CA ASP A 155 11.50 -14.51 4.45
C ASP A 155 11.62 -14.77 5.96
N ASP A 156 10.93 -15.79 6.47
CA ASP A 156 11.03 -16.22 7.86
C ASP A 156 12.19 -17.21 8.06
N TRP A 157 13.05 -16.91 9.05
CA TRP A 157 14.26 -17.68 9.34
C TRP A 157 14.26 -18.16 10.78
N THR A 158 14.70 -19.40 11.00
CA THR A 158 14.91 -19.91 12.36
C THR A 158 16.13 -19.25 13.00
N LEU A 159 16.13 -19.19 14.34
CA LEU A 159 17.25 -18.65 15.11
C LEU A 159 18.57 -19.36 14.79
N HIS A 160 18.52 -20.68 14.58
CA HIS A 160 19.68 -21.49 14.23
C HIS A 160 20.24 -21.14 12.84
N GLN A 161 19.38 -20.91 11.84
CA GLN A 161 19.80 -20.51 10.50
C GLN A 161 20.49 -19.14 10.51
N ILE A 162 19.91 -18.15 11.22
CA ILE A 162 20.53 -16.82 11.36
C ILE A 162 21.87 -16.91 12.08
N GLY A 163 21.94 -17.65 13.19
CA GLY A 163 23.19 -17.81 13.94
C GLY A 163 24.28 -18.48 13.12
N THR A 164 23.94 -19.54 12.39
CA THR A 164 24.88 -20.25 11.50
C THR A 164 25.32 -19.40 10.33
N TYR A 165 24.41 -18.65 9.72
CA TYR A 165 24.71 -17.74 8.61
C TYR A 165 25.69 -16.64 9.01
N VAL A 166 25.47 -16.02 10.17
CA VAL A 166 26.36 -14.99 10.72
C VAL A 166 27.70 -15.59 11.14
N ALA A 167 27.72 -16.81 11.72
CA ALA A 167 28.94 -17.52 12.09
C ALA A 167 29.82 -17.82 10.89
N MET A 168 29.24 -18.42 9.85
CA MET A 168 29.94 -18.73 8.60
C MET A 168 30.46 -17.46 7.91
N THR A 169 29.66 -16.38 7.92
CA THR A 169 30.08 -15.09 7.37
C THR A 169 31.29 -14.53 8.12
N ARG A 170 31.25 -14.55 9.47
CA ARG A 170 32.38 -14.12 10.31
C ARG A 170 33.62 -14.94 10.02
N GLU A 171 33.50 -16.27 10.10
CA GLU A 171 34.62 -17.19 9.93
C GLU A 171 35.31 -16.93 8.59
N ARG A 172 34.53 -16.79 7.52
CA ARG A 172 35.05 -16.51 6.19
C ARG A 172 35.78 -15.17 6.07
N ILE A 173 35.33 -14.14 6.79
CA ILE A 173 36.04 -12.85 6.85
C ILE A 173 37.35 -12.99 7.65
N GLU A 174 37.30 -13.70 8.77
CA GLU A 174 38.43 -13.90 9.69
C GLU A 174 39.54 -14.74 9.07
N SER A 175 39.22 -15.83 8.37
CA SER A 175 40.18 -16.74 7.75
C SER A 175 40.78 -16.20 6.45
N ASP A 176 39.95 -15.61 5.58
CA ASP A 176 40.33 -15.34 4.19
C ASP A 176 40.34 -13.85 3.83
N ALA A 177 40.03 -12.96 4.78
CA ALA A 177 40.04 -11.51 4.59
C ALA A 177 39.20 -11.02 3.38
N VAL A 178 38.10 -11.72 3.08
CA VAL A 178 37.23 -11.39 1.94
C VAL A 178 36.24 -10.26 2.26
N PRO A 179 35.71 -9.54 1.24
CA PRO A 179 34.66 -8.56 1.45
C PRO A 179 33.39 -9.17 2.04
N ILE A 180 32.67 -8.40 2.87
CA ILE A 180 31.41 -8.83 3.52
C ILE A 180 30.39 -9.37 2.50
N ALA A 181 30.23 -8.69 1.35
CA ALA A 181 29.30 -9.14 0.31
C ALA A 181 29.63 -10.55 -0.21
N MET A 182 30.92 -10.87 -0.33
CA MET A 182 31.39 -12.18 -0.76
C MET A 182 31.17 -13.23 0.34
N ALA A 183 31.51 -12.89 1.59
CA ALA A 183 31.30 -13.78 2.74
C ALA A 183 29.82 -14.12 2.95
N LEU A 184 28.92 -13.14 2.77
CA LEU A 184 27.47 -13.34 2.83
C LEU A 184 27.00 -14.31 1.72
N GLY A 185 27.49 -14.15 0.49
CA GLY A 185 27.20 -15.06 -0.62
C GLY A 185 27.72 -16.48 -0.37
N TRP A 186 28.89 -16.59 0.27
CA TRP A 186 29.50 -17.86 0.64
C TRP A 186 28.70 -18.61 1.72
N ALA A 187 28.13 -17.87 2.67
CA ALA A 187 27.39 -18.41 3.82
C ALA A 187 25.95 -18.83 3.51
N LEU A 188 25.43 -18.56 2.29
CA LEU A 188 24.06 -18.89 1.87
C LEU A 188 23.58 -20.34 2.19
N PRO A 189 24.43 -21.39 2.20
CA PRO A 189 24.01 -22.73 2.59
C PRO A 189 23.38 -22.82 3.99
N ALA A 190 23.77 -21.97 4.94
CA ALA A 190 23.14 -21.90 6.27
C ALA A 190 21.64 -21.54 6.20
N LEU A 191 21.22 -20.90 5.11
CA LEU A 191 19.83 -20.50 4.85
C LEU A 191 19.10 -21.47 3.93
N ARG A 192 19.70 -22.63 3.63
CA ARG A 192 19.21 -23.58 2.62
C ARG A 192 19.15 -22.97 1.22
N LEU A 193 20.09 -22.09 0.93
CA LEU A 193 20.30 -21.46 -0.38
C LEU A 193 21.64 -21.93 -0.95
N PRO A 194 21.81 -21.99 -2.28
CA PRO A 194 23.07 -22.43 -2.83
C PRO A 194 24.16 -21.37 -2.58
N ARG A 195 25.39 -21.82 -2.31
CA ARG A 195 26.55 -20.94 -2.19
C ARG A 195 26.73 -20.15 -3.49
N ASP A 196 26.84 -18.84 -3.39
CA ASP A 196 27.18 -17.97 -4.53
C ASP A 196 27.94 -16.77 -4.01
N SER A 197 29.26 -16.93 -3.92
CA SER A 197 30.16 -15.90 -3.38
C SER A 197 30.12 -14.59 -4.21
N GLY A 198 29.70 -14.65 -5.47
CA GLY A 198 29.60 -13.50 -6.35
C GLY A 198 28.29 -12.73 -6.24
N TYR A 199 27.24 -13.33 -5.66
CA TYR A 199 25.85 -12.84 -5.81
C TYR A 199 25.64 -11.39 -5.39
N PHE A 200 26.22 -10.98 -4.26
CA PHE A 200 26.03 -9.65 -3.69
C PHE A 200 27.07 -8.62 -4.14
N MET A 201 28.07 -9.03 -4.94
CA MET A 201 29.18 -8.15 -5.35
C MET A 201 28.74 -7.00 -6.26
N GLY A 202 27.61 -7.16 -6.97
CA GLY A 202 27.03 -6.11 -7.83
C GLY A 202 26.40 -4.92 -7.09
N LEU A 203 26.29 -4.97 -5.75
CA LEU A 203 25.79 -3.85 -4.95
C LEU A 203 26.82 -2.72 -4.88
N GLY A 204 26.48 -1.57 -5.48
CA GLY A 204 27.27 -0.34 -5.38
C GLY A 204 27.29 0.22 -3.95
N ASP A 205 28.33 0.98 -3.61
CA ASP A 205 28.61 1.40 -2.22
C ASP A 205 27.43 2.15 -1.56
N LYS A 206 26.73 3.01 -2.31
CA LYS A 206 25.56 3.77 -1.81
C LYS A 206 24.34 2.89 -1.50
N ASP A 207 24.25 1.70 -2.10
CA ASP A 207 23.13 0.78 -1.92
C ASP A 207 23.40 -0.22 -0.78
N ARG A 208 24.65 -0.42 -0.37
CA ARG A 208 25.04 -1.40 0.68
C ARG A 208 24.47 -1.06 2.06
N GLU A 209 24.25 0.20 2.37
CA GLU A 209 23.63 0.60 3.65
C GLU A 209 22.10 0.63 3.59
N GLN A 210 21.48 0.31 2.44
CA GLN A 210 20.03 0.36 2.27
C GLN A 210 19.38 -1.02 2.43
N PRO A 211 18.66 -1.32 3.53
CA PRO A 211 18.06 -2.64 3.76
C PRO A 211 17.10 -3.07 2.66
N ARG A 212 16.40 -2.12 2.03
CA ARG A 212 15.46 -2.37 0.92
C ARG A 212 16.12 -2.99 -0.31
N ARG A 213 17.41 -2.70 -0.55
CA ARG A 213 18.17 -3.26 -1.69
C ARG A 213 18.52 -4.72 -1.43
N TRP A 214 19.04 -5.01 -0.23
CA TRP A 214 19.30 -6.36 0.24
C TRP A 214 18.04 -7.23 0.25
N LYS A 215 16.93 -6.71 0.78
CA LYS A 215 15.64 -7.41 0.79
C LYS A 215 15.28 -7.96 -0.59
N LYS A 216 15.35 -7.12 -1.63
CA LYS A 216 15.01 -7.53 -3.01
C LYS A 216 15.91 -8.67 -3.53
N LEU A 217 17.19 -8.66 -3.16
CA LEU A 217 18.14 -9.70 -3.57
C LEU A 217 17.86 -11.01 -2.84
N PHE A 218 17.59 -10.98 -1.54
CA PHE A 218 17.17 -12.17 -0.79
C PHE A 218 15.83 -12.72 -1.25
N GLU A 219 14.82 -11.86 -1.49
CA GLU A 219 13.52 -12.27 -2.06
C GLU A 219 13.71 -13.00 -3.40
N LYS A 220 14.64 -12.52 -4.23
CA LYS A 220 14.97 -13.18 -5.50
C LYS A 220 15.63 -14.54 -5.29
N LEU A 221 16.61 -14.67 -4.39
CA LEU A 221 17.22 -15.98 -4.06
C LEU A 221 16.18 -16.97 -3.54
N VAL A 222 15.31 -16.53 -2.64
CA VAL A 222 14.25 -17.33 -2.03
C VAL A 222 13.23 -17.79 -3.06
N SER A 223 12.82 -16.90 -3.97
CA SER A 223 11.90 -17.23 -5.07
C SER A 223 12.53 -18.18 -6.09
N ASP A 224 13.74 -17.88 -6.54
CA ASP A 224 14.28 -18.47 -7.77
C ASP A 224 15.15 -19.71 -7.51
N ARG A 225 15.88 -19.75 -6.39
CA ARG A 225 16.92 -20.76 -6.14
C ARG A 225 16.60 -21.71 -4.99
N LYS A 226 15.97 -21.24 -3.91
CA LYS A 226 15.57 -22.09 -2.75
C LYS A 226 14.73 -23.31 -3.18
N PRO A 227 13.73 -23.19 -4.08
CA PRO A 227 12.92 -24.34 -4.50
C PRO A 227 13.75 -25.41 -5.23
N LEU A 228 14.77 -25.00 -6.00
CA LEU A 228 15.58 -25.93 -6.80
C LEU A 228 16.35 -26.93 -5.92
N LEU A 229 16.84 -26.47 -4.76
CA LEU A 229 17.53 -27.33 -3.79
C LEU A 229 16.63 -28.35 -3.08
N VAL A 230 15.31 -28.23 -3.23
CA VAL A 230 14.35 -29.25 -2.77
C VAL A 230 13.66 -29.96 -3.93
N LYS A 231 14.27 -29.89 -5.13
CA LYS A 231 13.74 -30.44 -6.39
C LYS A 231 12.36 -29.90 -6.75
N GLN A 232 12.17 -28.61 -6.54
CA GLN A 232 10.96 -27.90 -6.94
C GLN A 232 11.30 -26.75 -7.89
N ARG A 233 10.41 -26.52 -8.84
CA ARG A 233 10.44 -25.31 -9.67
C ARG A 233 9.93 -24.11 -8.85
N PRO A 234 10.12 -22.86 -9.32
CA PRO A 234 9.56 -21.69 -8.65
C PRO A 234 8.03 -21.74 -8.43
N ASN A 235 7.29 -22.46 -9.28
CA ASN A 235 5.84 -22.70 -9.14
C ASN A 235 5.49 -23.92 -8.25
N ARG A 236 6.47 -24.42 -7.47
CA ARG A 236 6.39 -25.56 -6.55
C ARG A 236 6.13 -26.93 -7.19
N GLN A 237 6.18 -27.05 -8.51
CA GLN A 237 6.13 -28.36 -9.16
C GLN A 237 7.41 -29.14 -8.90
N ILE A 238 7.26 -30.43 -8.59
CA ILE A 238 8.38 -31.35 -8.43
C ILE A 238 9.15 -31.47 -9.75
N ILE A 239 10.46 -31.50 -9.65
CA ILE A 239 11.40 -31.84 -10.72
C ILE A 239 11.73 -33.31 -10.54
N GLU A 240 11.38 -34.12 -11.54
CA GLU A 240 11.58 -35.56 -11.49
C GLU A 240 13.08 -35.90 -11.59
N GLY A 241 13.50 -36.97 -10.92
CA GLY A 241 14.90 -37.40 -10.93
C GLY A 241 15.42 -37.74 -12.34
N GLU A 242 14.58 -38.31 -13.20
CA GLU A 242 14.94 -38.58 -14.60
C GLU A 242 15.17 -37.30 -15.41
N GLU A 243 14.39 -36.25 -15.13
CA GLU A 243 14.56 -34.93 -15.79
C GLU A 243 15.88 -34.28 -15.37
N LEU A 244 16.22 -34.32 -14.07
CA LEU A 244 17.51 -33.85 -13.58
C LEU A 244 18.68 -34.67 -14.14
N ARG A 245 18.50 -35.99 -14.28
CA ARG A 245 19.53 -36.87 -14.85
C ARG A 245 19.80 -36.55 -16.31
N SER A 246 18.74 -36.45 -17.12
CA SER A 246 18.86 -36.06 -18.53
C SER A 246 19.54 -34.70 -18.67
N GLN A 247 19.14 -33.73 -17.85
CA GLN A 247 19.76 -32.41 -17.86
C GLN A 247 21.23 -32.48 -17.46
N PHE A 248 21.57 -33.25 -16.42
CA PHE A 248 22.94 -33.42 -15.96
C PHE A 248 23.82 -34.05 -17.04
N ASP A 249 23.33 -35.08 -17.73
CA ASP A 249 24.08 -35.72 -18.82
C ASP A 249 24.38 -34.75 -19.97
N GLU A 250 23.48 -33.80 -20.27
CA GLU A 250 23.69 -32.77 -21.30
C GLU A 250 24.74 -31.71 -20.91
N VAL A 251 24.78 -31.31 -19.63
CA VAL A 251 25.66 -30.22 -19.14
C VAL A 251 26.86 -30.74 -18.35
N ARG A 252 27.09 -32.06 -18.32
CA ARG A 252 28.08 -32.71 -17.46
C ARG A 252 29.48 -32.13 -17.65
N ASP A 253 29.85 -31.86 -18.89
CA ASP A 253 31.16 -31.35 -19.28
C ASP A 253 31.36 -29.87 -18.91
N ASP A 254 30.27 -29.11 -18.70
CA ASP A 254 30.30 -27.71 -18.27
C ASP A 254 30.42 -27.57 -16.74
N ILE A 255 30.21 -28.66 -16.00
CA ILE A 255 30.30 -28.73 -14.54
C ILE A 255 31.62 -29.42 -14.13
N PRO A 256 32.41 -28.86 -13.20
CA PRO A 256 33.65 -29.49 -12.75
C PRO A 256 33.43 -30.90 -12.17
N ALA A 257 34.33 -31.84 -12.50
CA ALA A 257 34.22 -33.26 -12.14
C ALA A 257 34.11 -33.51 -10.63
N GLU A 258 34.69 -32.63 -9.81
CA GLU A 258 34.61 -32.67 -8.34
C GLU A 258 33.19 -32.49 -7.77
N VAL A 259 32.28 -31.88 -8.54
CA VAL A 259 30.88 -31.64 -8.15
C VAL A 259 29.99 -32.84 -8.50
N HIS A 260 30.39 -33.64 -9.49
CA HIS A 260 29.56 -34.71 -10.07
C HIS A 260 29.01 -35.69 -9.02
N PRO A 261 29.79 -36.19 -8.05
CA PRO A 261 29.27 -37.13 -7.05
C PRO A 261 28.14 -36.54 -6.19
N ALA A 262 28.23 -35.24 -5.86
CA ALA A 262 27.18 -34.56 -5.09
C ALA A 262 25.91 -34.34 -5.92
N ILE A 263 26.05 -34.09 -7.22
CA ILE A 263 24.90 -34.01 -8.13
C ILE A 263 24.24 -35.37 -8.28
N GLU A 264 25.01 -36.44 -8.51
CA GLU A 264 24.47 -37.80 -8.65
C GLU A 264 23.72 -38.21 -7.37
N ALA A 265 24.33 -38.01 -6.19
CA ALA A 265 23.67 -38.25 -4.90
C ALA A 265 22.42 -37.38 -4.70
N PHE A 266 22.48 -36.10 -5.08
CA PHE A 266 21.32 -35.22 -5.04
C PHE A 266 20.21 -35.74 -5.96
N ILE A 267 20.49 -36.22 -7.17
CA ILE A 267 19.48 -36.73 -8.11
C ILE A 267 18.79 -37.98 -7.55
N ASP A 268 19.54 -38.87 -6.90
CA ASP A 268 19.07 -40.18 -6.43
C ASP A 268 18.14 -40.13 -5.20
N THR A 269 18.07 -39.01 -4.49
CA THR A 269 17.23 -38.86 -3.28
C THR A 269 15.78 -38.45 -3.57
N ALA A 270 14.91 -38.55 -2.56
CA ALA A 270 13.55 -38.01 -2.67
C ALA A 270 13.57 -36.46 -2.68
N PRO A 271 12.58 -35.79 -3.31
CA PRO A 271 12.40 -34.34 -3.20
C PRO A 271 12.29 -33.89 -1.74
N GLY A 272 13.03 -32.84 -1.38
CA GLY A 272 13.09 -32.32 -0.01
C GLY A 272 14.47 -31.79 0.35
N TRP A 273 14.59 -31.21 1.54
CA TRP A 273 15.89 -30.81 2.09
C TRP A 273 16.49 -31.99 2.87
N GLY A 274 17.67 -32.45 2.47
CA GLY A 274 18.43 -33.54 3.09
C GLY A 274 19.94 -33.29 3.01
N LEU A 275 20.74 -34.27 3.44
CA LEU A 275 22.21 -34.17 3.47
C LEU A 275 22.80 -33.97 2.07
N GLU A 276 22.18 -34.54 1.06
CA GLU A 276 22.60 -34.46 -0.34
C GLU A 276 22.32 -33.07 -0.94
N ALA A 277 21.18 -32.46 -0.57
CA ALA A 277 20.86 -31.08 -0.92
C ALA A 277 21.81 -30.09 -0.23
N GLU A 278 22.15 -30.36 1.05
CA GLU A 278 23.13 -29.58 1.81
C GLU A 278 24.53 -29.68 1.20
N ALA A 279 24.96 -30.89 0.82
CA ALA A 279 26.23 -31.12 0.14
C ALA A 279 26.29 -30.38 -1.21
N LEU A 280 25.22 -30.47 -2.02
CA LEU A 280 25.13 -29.74 -3.30
C LEU A 280 25.15 -28.22 -3.09
N ALA A 281 24.44 -27.71 -2.08
CA ALA A 281 24.42 -26.29 -1.74
C ALA A 281 25.81 -25.75 -1.36
N GLY A 282 26.72 -26.62 -0.91
CA GLY A 282 28.10 -26.28 -0.60
C GLY A 282 28.97 -25.92 -1.81
N PHE A 283 28.55 -26.23 -3.04
CA PHE A 283 29.29 -25.87 -4.27
C PHE A 283 28.84 -24.51 -4.82
N GLU A 284 29.75 -23.80 -5.50
CA GLU A 284 29.49 -22.47 -6.07
C GLU A 284 28.47 -22.53 -7.21
N TRP A 285 27.36 -21.83 -7.04
CA TRP A 285 26.22 -21.82 -7.95
C TRP A 285 26.60 -21.40 -9.37
N GLU A 286 27.31 -20.26 -9.48
CA GLU A 286 27.84 -19.73 -10.73
C GLU A 286 29.29 -20.19 -10.95
N GLY A 287 30.14 -20.13 -9.92
CA GLY A 287 31.58 -20.39 -10.04
C GLY A 287 31.95 -21.83 -10.39
N GLN A 288 31.13 -22.81 -10.00
CA GLN A 288 31.28 -24.23 -10.35
C GLN A 288 30.11 -24.72 -11.23
N SER A 289 29.40 -23.79 -11.89
CA SER A 289 28.33 -24.10 -12.85
C SER A 289 27.18 -24.97 -12.32
N VAL A 290 26.96 -25.07 -11.00
CA VAL A 290 25.87 -25.88 -10.41
C VAL A 290 24.50 -25.46 -10.96
N LEU A 291 24.33 -24.18 -11.31
CA LEU A 291 23.10 -23.67 -11.94
C LEU A 291 22.71 -24.42 -13.21
N GLN A 292 23.68 -24.98 -13.95
CA GLN A 292 23.44 -25.67 -15.22
C GLN A 292 22.61 -26.94 -15.05
N LEU A 293 22.65 -27.55 -13.87
CA LEU A 293 21.76 -28.66 -13.49
C LEU A 293 20.28 -28.30 -13.62
N PHE A 294 19.93 -27.01 -13.53
CA PHE A 294 18.54 -26.53 -13.53
C PHE A 294 18.21 -25.65 -14.75
N SER A 295 19.20 -25.24 -15.55
CA SER A 295 19.01 -24.23 -16.61
C SER A 295 18.13 -24.70 -17.77
N GLY A 296 18.17 -25.99 -18.14
CA GLY A 296 17.31 -26.58 -19.18
C GLY A 296 15.93 -27.04 -18.71
N ILE A 297 15.65 -26.96 -17.41
CA ILE A 297 14.43 -27.50 -16.78
C ILE A 297 13.25 -26.52 -16.94
N LYS A 298 12.51 -26.65 -18.05
CA LYS A 298 11.42 -25.71 -18.43
C LYS A 298 10.20 -25.78 -17.52
N LEU A 299 9.78 -24.64 -16.97
CA LEU A 299 8.51 -24.48 -16.23
C LEU A 299 7.35 -25.16 -16.97
N LYS A 300 6.75 -26.20 -16.36
CA LYS A 300 5.53 -26.81 -16.90
C LYS A 300 4.37 -25.89 -16.58
N LYS A 301 3.52 -25.60 -17.57
CA LYS A 301 2.32 -24.75 -17.35
C LYS A 301 1.41 -25.42 -16.33
N THR A 302 1.26 -24.79 -15.17
CA THR A 302 0.28 -25.17 -14.16
C THR A 302 -1.09 -24.65 -14.59
N SER A 303 -2.16 -25.44 -14.38
CA SER A 303 -3.51 -24.93 -14.59
C SER A 303 -3.86 -23.90 -13.52
N PHE A 304 -4.75 -22.96 -13.84
CA PHE A 304 -5.24 -21.93 -12.91
C PHE A 304 -5.75 -22.52 -11.57
N ALA A 305 -6.49 -23.63 -11.63
CA ALA A 305 -6.97 -24.33 -10.44
C ALA A 305 -5.81 -24.90 -9.61
N GLN A 306 -4.82 -25.54 -10.25
CA GLN A 306 -3.67 -26.10 -9.55
C GLN A 306 -2.76 -25.00 -8.95
N GLU A 307 -2.62 -23.85 -9.60
CA GLU A 307 -1.94 -22.70 -9.00
C GLU A 307 -2.66 -22.22 -7.72
N THR A 308 -3.99 -22.25 -7.71
CA THR A 308 -4.79 -21.89 -6.52
C THR A 308 -4.61 -22.91 -5.39
N ILE A 309 -4.66 -24.21 -5.71
CA ILE A 309 -4.39 -25.28 -4.75
C ILE A 309 -2.99 -25.11 -4.13
N ASN A 310 -1.96 -24.97 -4.97
CA ASN A 310 -0.59 -24.77 -4.51
C ASN A 310 -0.42 -23.49 -3.66
N PHE A 311 -1.19 -22.44 -3.94
CA PHE A 311 -1.15 -21.24 -3.11
C PHE A 311 -1.65 -21.55 -1.69
N PHE A 312 -2.79 -22.21 -1.55
CA PHE A 312 -3.32 -22.54 -0.22
C PHE A 312 -2.50 -23.61 0.49
N GLU A 313 -2.16 -24.73 -0.15
CA GLU A 313 -1.40 -25.81 0.50
C GLU A 313 -0.07 -25.35 1.12
N PHE A 314 0.62 -24.43 0.45
CA PHE A 314 2.00 -24.09 0.79
C PHE A 314 2.18 -22.67 1.34
N THR A 315 1.27 -21.74 1.07
CA THR A 315 1.34 -20.37 1.60
C THR A 315 0.38 -20.17 2.77
N LEU A 316 -0.79 -20.82 2.74
CA LEU A 316 -1.84 -20.71 3.76
C LEU A 316 -2.37 -22.11 4.11
N PRO A 317 -1.53 -23.00 4.67
CA PRO A 317 -1.95 -24.36 5.01
C PRO A 317 -3.15 -24.33 5.96
N ASP A 318 -4.02 -25.33 5.84
CA ASP A 318 -5.24 -25.49 6.64
C ASP A 318 -6.28 -24.35 6.52
N ARG A 319 -6.10 -23.44 5.54
CA ARG A 319 -7.00 -22.30 5.33
C ARG A 319 -8.29 -22.68 4.60
N LEU A 320 -8.24 -23.70 3.75
CA LEU A 320 -9.38 -24.16 2.96
C LEU A 320 -10.26 -25.09 3.79
N SER A 321 -11.58 -25.00 3.59
CA SER A 321 -12.50 -26.02 4.09
C SER A 321 -12.49 -27.25 3.17
N PRO A 322 -12.97 -28.42 3.63
CA PRO A 322 -13.12 -29.60 2.75
C PRO A 322 -13.97 -29.33 1.50
N ALA A 323 -14.99 -28.47 1.62
CA ALA A 323 -15.82 -28.08 0.48
C ALA A 323 -15.04 -27.22 -0.54
N ASP A 324 -14.13 -26.37 -0.07
CA ASP A 324 -13.27 -25.56 -0.93
C ASP A 324 -12.25 -26.43 -1.68
N GLU A 325 -11.69 -27.43 -1.01
CA GLU A 325 -10.79 -28.41 -1.61
C GLU A 325 -11.49 -29.22 -2.70
N GLU A 326 -12.68 -29.74 -2.41
CA GLU A 326 -13.52 -30.44 -3.40
C GLU A 326 -13.86 -29.54 -4.60
N TYR A 327 -14.21 -28.28 -4.34
CA TYR A 327 -14.47 -27.29 -5.38
C TYR A 327 -13.26 -27.06 -6.28
N LEU A 328 -12.06 -26.85 -5.71
CA LEU A 328 -10.84 -26.61 -6.49
C LEU A 328 -10.42 -27.84 -7.32
N VAL A 329 -10.61 -29.05 -6.77
CA VAL A 329 -10.40 -30.30 -7.51
C VAL A 329 -11.37 -30.39 -8.70
N ALA A 330 -12.65 -30.07 -8.50
CA ALA A 330 -13.63 -30.03 -9.57
C ALA A 330 -13.30 -28.95 -10.63
N LEU A 331 -12.86 -27.77 -10.20
CA LEU A 331 -12.47 -26.66 -11.08
C LEU A 331 -11.31 -27.06 -12.00
N LYS A 332 -10.36 -27.86 -11.50
CA LYS A 332 -9.21 -28.35 -12.28
C LYS A 332 -9.62 -29.20 -13.50
N GLY A 333 -10.69 -29.99 -13.38
CA GLY A 333 -11.22 -30.84 -14.45
C GLY A 333 -12.25 -30.15 -15.36
N ARG A 334 -12.65 -28.91 -15.06
CA ARG A 334 -13.79 -28.23 -15.68
C ARG A 334 -13.35 -27.25 -16.78
N SER A 335 -14.23 -27.02 -17.75
CA SER A 335 -14.09 -25.90 -18.70
C SER A 335 -14.22 -24.56 -17.97
N LEU A 336 -13.30 -23.64 -18.23
CA LEU A 336 -13.26 -22.29 -17.64
C LEU A 336 -13.88 -21.21 -18.56
N LYS A 337 -14.69 -21.62 -19.55
CA LYS A 337 -15.35 -20.69 -20.48
C LYS A 337 -16.51 -19.92 -19.85
N GLU A 338 -17.20 -20.54 -18.91
CA GLU A 338 -18.34 -19.96 -18.21
C GLU A 338 -18.10 -20.01 -16.70
N THR A 339 -18.42 -18.92 -16.03
CA THR A 339 -18.37 -18.80 -14.57
C THR A 339 -19.68 -19.25 -13.97
N ARG A 340 -19.61 -19.99 -12.86
CA ARG A 340 -20.74 -20.42 -12.04
C ARG A 340 -20.80 -19.62 -10.75
N ASP A 341 -21.86 -19.82 -9.98
CA ASP A 341 -22.02 -19.12 -8.70
C ASP A 341 -21.06 -19.65 -7.62
N ASP A 342 -20.75 -20.95 -7.62
CA ASP A 342 -19.72 -21.55 -6.74
C ASP A 342 -18.34 -20.89 -6.93
N ASP A 343 -17.98 -20.52 -8.16
CA ASP A 343 -16.74 -19.78 -8.44
C ASP A 343 -16.70 -18.40 -7.77
N ARG A 344 -17.84 -17.72 -7.77
CA ARG A 344 -17.97 -16.38 -7.18
C ARG A 344 -17.94 -16.47 -5.67
N ASP A 345 -18.62 -17.46 -5.10
CA ASP A 345 -18.67 -17.68 -3.67
C ASP A 345 -17.28 -18.01 -3.12
N PHE A 346 -16.55 -18.91 -3.78
CA PHE A 346 -15.15 -19.21 -3.45
C PHE A 346 -14.26 -17.95 -3.53
N PHE A 347 -14.34 -17.20 -4.64
CA PHE A 347 -13.52 -16.01 -4.82
C PHE A 347 -13.80 -14.94 -3.76
N GLU A 348 -15.06 -14.69 -3.42
CA GLU A 348 -15.41 -13.69 -2.41
C GLU A 348 -15.03 -14.14 -0.99
N ALA A 349 -15.17 -15.43 -0.66
CA ALA A 349 -14.77 -15.99 0.64
C ALA A 349 -13.26 -15.86 0.88
N HIS A 350 -12.46 -16.02 -0.16
CA HIS A 350 -11.00 -16.01 -0.09
C HIS A 350 -10.34 -14.77 -0.74
N ARG A 351 -11.10 -13.70 -0.98
CA ARG A 351 -10.65 -12.54 -1.74
C ARG A 351 -9.44 -11.84 -1.12
N ASP A 352 -9.43 -11.71 0.20
CA ASP A 352 -8.35 -11.09 0.95
C ASP A 352 -7.12 -12.00 1.02
N ASP A 353 -7.33 -13.32 1.16
CA ASP A 353 -6.27 -14.33 1.14
C ASP A 353 -5.54 -14.32 -0.22
N LEU A 354 -6.29 -14.40 -1.32
CA LEU A 354 -5.77 -14.27 -2.68
C LEU A 354 -5.08 -12.92 -2.92
N GLY A 355 -5.38 -11.89 -2.12
CA GLY A 355 -4.68 -10.61 -2.14
C GLY A 355 -3.18 -10.69 -1.86
N GLN A 356 -2.72 -11.77 -1.21
CA GLN A 356 -1.29 -12.02 -0.95
C GLN A 356 -0.51 -12.39 -2.23
N ASP A 357 -1.16 -13.05 -3.20
CA ASP A 357 -0.61 -13.29 -4.53
C ASP A 357 -1.32 -12.44 -5.60
N LYS A 358 -0.69 -11.31 -5.94
CA LYS A 358 -1.23 -10.36 -6.93
C LYS A 358 -1.49 -10.98 -8.29
N ALA A 359 -0.65 -11.92 -8.73
CA ALA A 359 -0.78 -12.51 -10.06
C ALA A 359 -1.96 -13.50 -10.08
N LEU A 360 -2.07 -14.32 -9.04
CA LEU A 360 -3.18 -15.25 -8.88
C LEU A 360 -4.52 -14.52 -8.71
N ARG A 361 -4.55 -13.45 -7.91
CA ARG A 361 -5.73 -12.59 -7.77
C ARG A 361 -6.20 -12.01 -9.09
N VAL A 362 -5.29 -11.53 -9.94
CA VAL A 362 -5.65 -10.99 -11.27
C VAL A 362 -6.22 -12.09 -12.16
N LYS A 363 -5.70 -13.32 -12.09
CA LYS A 363 -6.27 -14.47 -12.82
C LYS A 363 -7.70 -14.77 -12.35
N TRP A 364 -7.93 -14.78 -11.03
CA TRP A 364 -9.27 -14.92 -10.45
C TRP A 364 -10.22 -13.79 -10.86
N GLU A 365 -9.80 -12.53 -10.74
CA GLU A 365 -10.63 -11.38 -11.17
C GLU A 365 -11.01 -11.50 -12.65
N ARG A 366 -10.07 -11.89 -13.52
CA ARG A 366 -10.35 -12.11 -14.95
C ARG A 366 -11.27 -13.30 -15.19
N PHE A 367 -11.12 -14.37 -14.42
CA PHE A 367 -11.99 -15.54 -14.52
C PHE A 367 -13.42 -15.17 -14.14
N ILE A 368 -13.62 -14.52 -12.99
CA ILE A 368 -14.95 -14.17 -12.45
C ILE A 368 -15.66 -13.05 -13.24
N PHE A 369 -14.93 -11.98 -13.59
CA PHE A 369 -15.54 -10.76 -14.15
C PHE A 369 -15.31 -10.59 -15.66
N GLY A 370 -14.48 -11.44 -16.26
CA GLY A 370 -14.00 -11.27 -17.63
C GLY A 370 -13.09 -10.05 -17.78
N ARG A 371 -13.05 -9.46 -18.98
CA ARG A 371 -12.27 -8.24 -19.23
C ARG A 371 -12.90 -7.05 -18.49
N PRO A 372 -12.14 -6.29 -17.67
CA PRO A 372 -12.68 -5.12 -16.99
C PRO A 372 -13.00 -4.00 -17.99
N ILE A 373 -14.01 -3.20 -17.63
CA ILE A 373 -14.37 -1.95 -18.32
C ILE A 373 -13.49 -0.85 -17.72
N GLU A 374 -12.56 -0.30 -18.50
CA GLU A 374 -11.69 0.79 -18.04
C GLU A 374 -12.28 2.14 -18.48
N CYS A 375 -12.36 3.10 -17.56
CA CYS A 375 -12.85 4.44 -17.85
C CYS A 375 -12.15 5.53 -17.01
N THR A 376 -12.27 6.78 -17.47
CA THR A 376 -11.88 8.00 -16.73
C THR A 376 -13.09 8.85 -16.36
N ASP A 377 -14.22 8.65 -17.05
CA ASP A 377 -15.54 9.12 -16.61
C ASP A 377 -16.34 7.96 -16.03
N PHE A 378 -16.71 8.05 -14.75
CA PHE A 378 -17.43 7.00 -14.06
C PHE A 378 -18.84 6.79 -14.61
N LEU A 379 -19.53 7.86 -15.07
CA LEU A 379 -20.90 7.73 -15.59
C LEU A 379 -20.92 7.00 -16.93
N GLU A 380 -20.02 7.36 -17.83
CA GLU A 380 -19.83 6.66 -19.10
C GLU A 380 -19.47 5.20 -18.86
N GLY A 381 -18.53 4.94 -17.95
CA GLY A 381 -18.15 3.58 -17.57
C GLY A 381 -19.34 2.79 -17.00
N LEU A 382 -20.12 3.40 -16.11
CA LEU A 382 -21.27 2.77 -15.48
C LEU A 382 -22.35 2.43 -16.51
N LEU A 383 -22.62 3.31 -17.47
CA LEU A 383 -23.55 3.03 -18.58
C LEU A 383 -23.08 1.82 -19.41
N ARG A 384 -21.79 1.77 -19.78
CA ARG A 384 -21.22 0.61 -20.50
C ARG A 384 -21.29 -0.68 -19.67
N ALA A 385 -21.11 -0.59 -18.35
CA ALA A 385 -21.25 -1.72 -17.45
C ALA A 385 -22.68 -2.25 -17.40
N ILE A 386 -23.66 -1.34 -17.28
CA ILE A 386 -25.07 -1.68 -17.32
C ILE A 386 -25.45 -2.31 -18.66
N GLU A 387 -25.06 -1.71 -19.79
CA GLU A 387 -25.30 -2.25 -21.13
C GLU A 387 -24.80 -3.70 -21.25
N ARG A 388 -23.56 -3.95 -20.84
CA ARG A 388 -22.97 -5.29 -20.87
C ARG A 388 -23.69 -6.28 -19.95
N LEU A 389 -24.11 -5.86 -18.76
CA LEU A 389 -24.85 -6.72 -17.83
C LEU A 389 -26.21 -7.12 -18.40
N PHE A 390 -26.93 -6.18 -19.02
CA PHE A 390 -28.22 -6.46 -19.65
C PHE A 390 -28.09 -7.42 -20.84
N GLY A 391 -26.97 -7.42 -21.54
CA GLY A 391 -26.65 -8.41 -22.58
C GLY A 391 -26.31 -9.81 -22.05
N GLN A 392 -26.18 -10.00 -20.73
CA GLN A 392 -25.73 -11.24 -20.10
C GLN A 392 -26.81 -11.94 -19.25
N VAL A 393 -27.98 -11.32 -19.06
CA VAL A 393 -29.09 -11.88 -18.28
C VAL A 393 -30.34 -12.01 -19.12
N ASN A 394 -31.22 -12.95 -18.78
CA ASN A 394 -32.54 -12.99 -19.38
C ASN A 394 -33.44 -11.90 -18.78
N LEU A 395 -33.97 -11.02 -19.63
CA LEU A 395 -34.78 -9.88 -19.19
C LEU A 395 -36.26 -10.21 -18.98
N VAL A 396 -36.67 -11.46 -19.26
CA VAL A 396 -38.06 -11.91 -19.14
C VAL A 396 -38.42 -12.19 -17.69
N GLY A 397 -39.15 -11.24 -17.07
CA GLY A 397 -39.98 -11.46 -15.88
C GLY A 397 -39.23 -11.71 -14.56
N GLY A 398 -38.91 -10.64 -13.83
CA GLY A 398 -38.43 -10.70 -12.45
C GLY A 398 -38.06 -9.32 -11.91
N PRO A 399 -38.02 -9.12 -10.58
CA PRO A 399 -37.49 -7.89 -10.00
C PRO A 399 -36.02 -7.72 -10.40
N ARG A 400 -35.65 -6.49 -10.75
CA ARG A 400 -34.29 -6.13 -11.17
C ARG A 400 -33.59 -5.41 -10.03
N LYS A 401 -32.41 -5.87 -9.68
CA LYS A 401 -31.57 -5.23 -8.66
C LYS A 401 -30.16 -5.08 -9.20
N LEU A 402 -29.61 -3.87 -9.14
CA LEU A 402 -28.21 -3.59 -9.45
C LEU A 402 -27.46 -3.40 -8.13
N VAL A 403 -26.30 -4.02 -7.98
CA VAL A 403 -25.44 -3.87 -6.80
C VAL A 403 -24.08 -3.39 -7.27
N ILE A 404 -23.62 -2.26 -6.76
CA ILE A 404 -22.32 -1.66 -7.09
C ILE A 404 -21.45 -1.73 -5.84
N LYS A 405 -20.40 -2.56 -5.91
CA LYS A 405 -19.46 -2.79 -4.81
C LYS A 405 -18.09 -2.23 -5.12
N SER A 406 -17.45 -1.53 -4.20
CA SER A 406 -16.03 -1.20 -4.35
C SER A 406 -15.15 -2.37 -3.90
N SER A 407 -14.08 -2.62 -4.66
CA SER A 407 -13.04 -3.60 -4.29
C SER A 407 -12.30 -3.24 -2.98
N ARG A 408 -12.17 -1.94 -2.68
CA ARG A 408 -11.68 -1.44 -1.39
C ARG A 408 -12.83 -1.46 -0.40
N ARG A 409 -12.58 -1.98 0.80
CA ARG A 409 -13.58 -2.19 1.85
C ARG A 409 -13.19 -1.49 3.16
N THR A 410 -11.91 -1.54 3.52
CA THR A 410 -11.42 -1.04 4.81
C THR A 410 -10.90 0.38 4.71
N ARG A 411 -10.86 1.08 5.86
CA ARG A 411 -10.29 2.42 5.96
C ARG A 411 -8.83 2.47 5.46
N ALA A 412 -8.01 1.49 5.86
CA ALA A 412 -6.62 1.41 5.43
C ALA A 412 -6.51 1.28 3.91
N GLN A 413 -7.30 0.39 3.30
CA GLN A 413 -7.35 0.25 1.85
C GLN A 413 -7.76 1.57 1.17
N PHE A 414 -8.74 2.32 1.68
CA PHE A 414 -9.09 3.61 1.07
C PHE A 414 -8.02 4.70 1.28
N LEU A 415 -7.25 4.66 2.37
CA LEU A 415 -6.13 5.59 2.62
C LEU A 415 -4.91 5.30 1.72
N ASP A 416 -4.81 4.09 1.14
CA ASP A 416 -3.83 3.77 0.08
C ASP A 416 -4.21 4.38 -1.29
N LEU A 417 -5.39 4.98 -1.44
CA LEU A 417 -5.74 5.76 -2.62
C LEU A 417 -5.03 7.12 -2.58
N ASN A 418 -4.65 7.65 -3.74
CA ASN A 418 -4.23 9.04 -3.86
C ASN A 418 -5.34 9.94 -3.31
N ALA A 419 -4.97 10.81 -2.36
CA ALA A 419 -5.94 11.54 -1.58
C ALA A 419 -6.73 12.57 -2.40
N ASP A 420 -6.11 13.17 -3.42
CA ASP A 420 -6.80 14.12 -4.31
C ASP A 420 -7.73 13.39 -5.29
N VAL A 421 -7.35 12.18 -5.73
CA VAL A 421 -8.21 11.28 -6.52
C VAL A 421 -9.47 10.89 -5.73
N GLY A 422 -9.32 10.49 -4.47
CA GLY A 422 -10.45 10.13 -3.61
C GLY A 422 -11.41 11.31 -3.37
N LEU A 423 -10.86 12.50 -3.07
CA LEU A 423 -11.65 13.71 -2.88
C LEU A 423 -12.38 14.13 -4.16
N SER A 424 -11.71 14.07 -5.32
CA SER A 424 -12.29 14.41 -6.61
C SER A 424 -13.45 13.48 -6.98
N PHE A 425 -13.26 12.16 -6.81
CA PHE A 425 -14.32 11.18 -7.04
C PHE A 425 -15.51 11.42 -6.10
N GLY A 426 -15.26 11.55 -4.80
CA GLY A 426 -16.28 11.77 -3.79
C GLY A 426 -17.10 13.04 -4.05
N LEU A 427 -16.46 14.15 -4.39
CA LEU A 427 -17.17 15.38 -4.71
C LEU A 427 -18.01 15.25 -5.99
N ARG A 428 -17.44 14.67 -7.05
CA ARG A 428 -18.09 14.62 -8.37
C ARG A 428 -19.30 13.70 -8.41
N TYR A 429 -19.27 12.60 -7.65
CA TYR A 429 -20.23 11.51 -7.79
C TYR A 429 -21.06 11.20 -6.53
N ARG A 430 -20.91 11.95 -5.41
CA ARG A 430 -21.71 11.71 -4.18
C ARG A 430 -23.22 11.83 -4.35
N GLY A 431 -23.70 12.56 -5.37
CA GLY A 431 -25.13 12.71 -5.64
C GLY A 431 -25.76 11.47 -6.26
N LEU A 432 -24.97 10.54 -6.82
CA LEU A 432 -25.48 9.40 -7.58
C LEU A 432 -26.42 8.48 -6.79
N PRO A 433 -26.16 8.12 -5.52
CA PRO A 433 -27.10 7.31 -4.76
C PRO A 433 -28.48 7.95 -4.56
N ALA A 434 -28.57 9.28 -4.55
CA ALA A 434 -29.84 9.99 -4.44
C ALA A 434 -30.53 10.16 -5.80
N LEU A 435 -29.75 10.29 -6.88
CA LEU A 435 -30.26 10.42 -8.25
C LEU A 435 -30.70 9.09 -8.85
N ILE A 436 -30.06 8.00 -8.45
CA ILE A 436 -30.33 6.66 -8.95
C ILE A 436 -31.25 5.96 -7.94
N GLY A 437 -32.43 5.54 -8.43
CA GLY A 437 -33.53 5.06 -7.60
C GLY A 437 -33.22 3.79 -6.76
N PRO A 438 -34.20 3.34 -5.95
CA PRO A 438 -34.00 2.34 -4.90
C PRO A 438 -33.65 0.92 -5.39
N LEU A 439 -33.66 0.68 -6.70
CA LEU A 439 -33.28 -0.59 -7.31
C LEU A 439 -31.75 -0.77 -7.43
N VAL A 440 -30.98 0.28 -7.09
CA VAL A 440 -29.51 0.25 -7.08
C VAL A 440 -29.00 0.32 -5.66
N GLU A 441 -28.28 -0.72 -5.25
CA GLU A 441 -27.59 -0.79 -3.98
C GLU A 441 -26.13 -0.35 -4.13
N TRP A 442 -25.72 0.61 -3.31
CA TRP A 442 -24.36 1.13 -3.27
C TRP A 442 -23.62 0.59 -2.05
N ASP A 443 -22.71 -0.35 -2.26
CA ASP A 443 -21.83 -0.90 -1.22
C ASP A 443 -20.39 -0.41 -1.47
N VAL A 444 -20.21 0.90 -1.27
CA VAL A 444 -18.98 1.65 -1.55
C VAL A 444 -18.55 2.45 -0.30
N PRO A 445 -18.12 1.77 0.77
CA PRO A 445 -17.91 2.41 2.06
C PRO A 445 -16.86 3.52 1.98
N TYR A 446 -17.10 4.64 2.67
CA TYR A 446 -16.21 5.81 2.78
C TYR A 446 -15.93 6.59 1.48
N LEU A 447 -16.21 6.06 0.29
CA LEU A 447 -15.79 6.68 -0.97
C LEU A 447 -16.52 8.01 -1.26
N PHE A 448 -17.83 8.07 -1.06
CA PHE A 448 -18.59 9.30 -1.28
C PHE A 448 -18.33 10.37 -0.21
N ALA A 449 -17.90 9.96 0.98
CA ALA A 449 -17.54 10.83 2.11
C ALA A 449 -16.04 10.72 2.45
N TYR A 450 -15.19 10.72 1.41
CA TYR A 450 -13.75 10.47 1.55
C TYR A 450 -13.03 11.52 2.40
N GLU A 451 -13.54 12.75 2.41
CA GLU A 451 -13.06 13.83 3.29
C GLU A 451 -13.16 13.46 4.77
N GLU A 452 -14.23 12.82 5.20
CA GLU A 452 -14.39 12.39 6.60
C GLU A 452 -13.37 11.32 6.96
N LEU A 453 -13.06 10.43 6.02
CA LEU A 453 -12.05 9.40 6.22
C LEU A 453 -10.66 10.02 6.43
N LEU A 454 -10.31 11.03 5.61
CA LEU A 454 -9.06 11.76 5.76
C LEU A 454 -9.00 12.53 7.08
N ASP A 455 -10.08 13.20 7.48
CA ASP A 455 -10.10 13.98 8.72
C ASP A 455 -10.00 13.08 9.96
N ARG A 456 -10.66 11.91 9.95
CA ARG A 456 -10.47 10.88 10.99
C ARG A 456 -9.04 10.37 11.05
N ALA A 457 -8.38 10.16 9.90
CA ALA A 457 -6.99 9.73 9.85
C ALA A 457 -6.03 10.78 10.43
N LYS A 458 -6.22 12.06 10.08
CA LYS A 458 -5.47 13.20 10.66
C LYS A 458 -5.66 13.31 12.16
N ALA A 459 -6.89 13.15 12.65
CA ALA A 459 -7.20 13.26 14.08
C ALA A 459 -6.56 12.14 14.91
N ARG A 460 -6.45 10.92 14.35
CA ARG A 460 -5.88 9.76 15.06
C ARG A 460 -4.35 9.70 15.03
N GLN A 461 -3.72 10.26 14.00
CA GLN A 461 -2.27 10.14 13.81
C GLN A 461 -1.60 11.50 13.85
N LYS A 462 -0.73 11.71 14.84
CA LYS A 462 0.03 12.96 15.05
C LYS A 462 0.85 13.39 13.82
N LYS A 463 1.20 12.46 12.93
CA LYS A 463 1.93 12.68 11.67
C LYS A 463 1.29 11.90 10.50
N TYR A 464 -0.02 12.00 10.31
CA TYR A 464 -0.66 11.43 9.10
C TYR A 464 -0.08 12.09 7.84
N ARG A 465 0.41 11.27 6.91
CA ARG A 465 0.84 11.72 5.58
C ARG A 465 -0.15 11.23 4.54
N ARG A 466 -0.70 12.17 3.76
CA ARG A 466 -1.58 11.86 2.63
C ARG A 466 -0.82 11.06 1.59
N ASN A 467 -1.49 10.10 0.96
CA ASN A 467 -0.93 9.41 -0.18
C ASN A 467 -1.09 10.29 -1.44
N GLU A 468 0.03 10.58 -2.11
CA GLU A 468 0.11 11.39 -3.33
C GLU A 468 0.66 10.56 -4.50
N SER A 469 0.79 9.25 -4.33
CA SER A 469 1.31 8.35 -5.35
C SER A 469 0.46 8.41 -6.62
N THR A 470 1.13 8.44 -7.77
CA THR A 470 0.52 8.36 -9.10
C THR A 470 0.62 6.96 -9.70
N ALA A 471 1.12 5.98 -8.93
CA ALA A 471 1.16 4.60 -9.37
C ALA A 471 -0.26 4.08 -9.67
N ARG A 472 -0.40 3.19 -10.65
CA ARG A 472 -1.69 2.65 -11.12
C ARG A 472 -2.62 2.24 -9.97
N GLY A 473 -2.12 1.51 -8.98
CA GLY A 473 -2.91 1.06 -7.83
C GLY A 473 -3.43 2.20 -6.94
N ALA A 474 -2.73 3.33 -6.86
CA ALA A 474 -3.13 4.48 -6.04
C ALA A 474 -4.13 5.41 -6.74
N ILE A 475 -4.26 5.35 -8.07
CA ILE A 475 -5.16 6.22 -8.84
C ILE A 475 -6.39 5.49 -9.39
N GLN A 476 -6.45 4.16 -9.21
CA GLN A 476 -7.57 3.33 -9.68
C GLN A 476 -8.53 2.96 -8.56
N ILE A 477 -9.82 3.03 -8.88
CA ILE A 477 -10.90 2.51 -8.05
C ILE A 477 -11.60 1.43 -8.87
N LYS A 478 -11.56 0.18 -8.39
CA LYS A 478 -12.27 -0.93 -9.03
C LYS A 478 -13.63 -1.15 -8.36
N PHE A 479 -14.64 -1.37 -9.18
CA PHE A 479 -16.00 -1.68 -8.80
C PHE A 479 -16.43 -3.01 -9.40
N ASP A 480 -17.08 -3.84 -8.60
CA ASP A 480 -17.75 -5.04 -9.06
C ASP A 480 -19.25 -4.71 -9.14
N ILE A 481 -19.83 -4.81 -10.33
CA ILE A 481 -21.20 -4.41 -10.61
C ILE A 481 -21.98 -5.65 -10.99
N ALA A 482 -23.00 -5.97 -10.20
CA ALA A 482 -23.85 -7.14 -10.39
C ALA A 482 -25.28 -6.72 -10.73
N LEU A 483 -25.86 -7.36 -11.75
CA LEU A 483 -27.28 -7.26 -12.08
C LEU A 483 -27.95 -8.60 -11.78
N THR A 484 -29.00 -8.56 -10.98
CA THR A 484 -29.86 -9.71 -10.70
C THR A 484 -31.24 -9.48 -11.30
N VAL A 485 -31.73 -10.46 -12.06
CA VAL A 485 -33.07 -10.47 -12.67
C VAL A 485 -33.73 -11.81 -12.36
N GLY A 486 -34.64 -11.83 -11.39
CA GLY A 486 -35.21 -13.10 -10.90
C GLY A 486 -34.11 -14.02 -10.34
N GLY A 487 -33.91 -15.17 -10.99
CA GLY A 487 -32.84 -16.13 -10.64
C GLY A 487 -31.51 -15.91 -11.37
N ASP A 488 -31.48 -15.06 -12.40
CA ASP A 488 -30.28 -14.84 -13.21
C ASP A 488 -29.39 -13.74 -12.60
N LYS A 489 -28.07 -13.95 -12.61
CA LYS A 489 -27.08 -13.01 -12.09
C LYS A 489 -25.87 -12.88 -13.01
N ALA A 490 -25.66 -11.67 -13.53
CA ALA A 490 -24.45 -11.29 -14.23
C ALA A 490 -23.61 -10.32 -13.39
N THR A 491 -22.29 -10.40 -13.54
CA THR A 491 -21.35 -9.51 -12.85
C THR A 491 -20.26 -9.07 -13.81
N VAL A 492 -19.93 -7.78 -13.78
CA VAL A 492 -18.81 -7.18 -14.53
C VAL A 492 -17.95 -6.34 -13.59
N GLN A 493 -16.69 -6.13 -13.98
CA GLN A 493 -15.81 -5.21 -13.26
C GLN A 493 -15.62 -3.92 -14.05
N LEU A 494 -15.69 -2.79 -13.35
CA LEU A 494 -15.38 -1.46 -13.83
C LEU A 494 -14.17 -0.91 -13.10
N ILE A 495 -13.20 -0.35 -13.82
CA ILE A 495 -12.01 0.28 -13.26
C ILE A 495 -12.03 1.75 -13.67
N TRP A 496 -12.33 2.60 -12.70
CA TRP A 496 -12.20 4.05 -12.87
C TRP A 496 -10.77 4.46 -12.55
N THR A 497 -10.16 5.26 -13.43
CA THR A 497 -8.80 5.77 -13.27
C THR A 497 -8.83 7.29 -13.14
N GLY A 498 -8.45 7.80 -11.97
CA GLY A 498 -8.22 9.22 -11.75
C GLY A 498 -7.03 9.72 -12.58
N GLN A 499 -7.07 10.99 -12.97
CA GLN A 499 -6.01 11.60 -13.79
C GLN A 499 -5.32 12.73 -13.02
N PRO A 500 -4.24 12.46 -12.28
CA PRO A 500 -3.63 13.46 -11.39
C PRO A 500 -3.13 14.74 -12.10
N GLY A 501 -2.90 14.68 -13.42
CA GLY A 501 -2.41 15.81 -14.21
C GLY A 501 -3.49 16.74 -14.75
N VAL A 502 -4.79 16.43 -14.57
CA VAL A 502 -5.87 17.28 -15.10
C VAL A 502 -6.31 18.33 -14.09
N ILE A 503 -6.63 19.53 -14.56
CA ILE A 503 -7.06 20.65 -13.72
C ILE A 503 -8.28 20.29 -12.87
N GLY A 504 -9.19 19.46 -13.40
CA GLY A 504 -10.41 19.05 -12.70
C GLY A 504 -10.18 18.29 -11.38
N LEU A 505 -8.98 17.75 -11.15
CA LEU A 505 -8.65 17.10 -9.88
C LEU A 505 -8.64 18.09 -8.70
N GLU A 506 -8.35 19.37 -8.97
CA GLU A 506 -8.26 20.43 -7.98
C GLU A 506 -9.63 21.00 -7.56
N LEU A 507 -10.71 20.55 -8.21
CA LEU A 507 -12.08 21.01 -7.93
C LEU A 507 -12.46 20.98 -6.44
N PRO A 508 -12.14 19.93 -5.64
CA PRO A 508 -12.45 19.95 -4.21
C PRO A 508 -11.76 21.08 -3.44
N LYS A 509 -10.54 21.43 -3.80
CA LYS A 509 -9.81 22.53 -3.17
C LYS A 509 -10.40 23.87 -3.58
N ASP A 510 -10.76 24.04 -4.86
CA ASP A 510 -11.41 25.23 -5.39
C ASP A 510 -12.81 25.46 -4.77
N VAL A 511 -13.65 24.42 -4.69
CA VAL A 511 -14.94 24.48 -3.99
C VAL A 511 -14.74 24.84 -2.52
N GLY A 512 -13.78 24.21 -1.83
CA GLY A 512 -13.46 24.55 -0.44
C GLY A 512 -13.07 26.03 -0.22
N ARG A 513 -12.46 26.67 -1.22
CA ARG A 513 -12.15 28.11 -1.20
C ARG A 513 -13.41 28.95 -1.49
N LEU A 514 -14.21 28.54 -2.47
CA LEU A 514 -15.46 29.22 -2.86
C LEU A 514 -16.49 29.21 -1.75
N LEU A 515 -16.58 28.15 -0.94
CA LEU A 515 -17.50 28.14 0.21
C LEU A 515 -17.23 29.25 1.22
N LYS A 516 -15.96 29.69 1.32
CA LYS A 516 -15.56 30.82 2.16
C LYS A 516 -15.79 32.16 1.47
N ARG A 517 -15.62 32.21 0.14
CA ARG A 517 -15.80 33.41 -0.69
C ARG A 517 -16.44 33.06 -2.05
N PRO A 518 -17.78 32.92 -2.11
CA PRO A 518 -18.48 32.41 -3.30
C PRO A 518 -18.28 33.24 -4.56
N PHE A 519 -18.13 34.56 -4.38
CA PHE A 519 -18.10 35.55 -5.44
C PHE A 519 -16.69 36.11 -5.70
N VAL A 520 -15.65 35.35 -5.35
CA VAL A 520 -14.27 35.79 -5.60
C VAL A 520 -13.95 35.75 -7.09
N ARG A 521 -13.41 36.86 -7.61
CA ARG A 521 -12.94 36.94 -8.99
C ARG A 521 -11.67 36.12 -9.17
N SER A 522 -11.67 35.26 -10.18
CA SER A 522 -10.60 34.28 -10.40
C SER A 522 -9.77 34.61 -11.65
N GLN A 523 -8.45 34.43 -11.56
CA GLN A 523 -7.54 34.61 -12.67
C GLN A 523 -6.31 33.71 -12.51
N VAL A 524 -5.77 33.23 -13.63
CA VAL A 524 -4.57 32.40 -13.70
C VAL A 524 -3.64 32.90 -14.80
N ALA A 525 -2.34 32.67 -14.66
CA ALA A 525 -1.35 33.05 -15.66
C ALA A 525 -0.87 31.83 -16.47
N ARG A 526 -0.51 32.04 -17.74
CA ARG A 526 0.13 31.00 -18.57
C ARG A 526 1.53 30.71 -18.07
N LEU A 527 1.95 29.44 -18.13
CA LEU A 527 3.35 29.10 -17.88
C LEU A 527 4.23 29.52 -19.09
N PRO A 528 5.36 30.21 -18.90
CA PRO A 528 6.30 30.49 -19.98
C PRO A 528 7.14 29.25 -20.34
N VAL A 529 7.26 28.91 -21.63
CA VAL A 529 7.91 27.68 -22.11
C VAL A 529 9.45 27.82 -22.19
N SER A 530 9.99 29.04 -22.16
CA SER A 530 11.45 29.28 -22.16
C SER A 530 11.84 30.69 -21.66
N ARG A 531 13.14 30.91 -21.35
CA ARG A 531 13.72 32.24 -21.07
C ARG A 531 13.50 33.28 -22.19
N LYS A 532 13.13 32.85 -23.41
CA LYS A 532 12.82 33.70 -24.56
C LYS A 532 11.32 34.07 -24.69
N GLY A 533 10.47 33.66 -23.74
CA GLY A 533 9.12 34.22 -23.57
C GLY A 533 8.01 33.66 -24.48
N ALA A 534 8.24 32.56 -25.20
CA ALA A 534 7.13 31.88 -25.89
C ALA A 534 6.15 31.30 -24.84
N LEU A 535 4.88 31.68 -24.93
CA LEU A 535 3.84 31.33 -23.95
C LEU A 535 3.22 29.97 -24.28
N GLN A 536 3.00 29.14 -23.27
CA GLN A 536 2.35 27.83 -23.46
C GLN A 536 0.87 28.01 -23.82
N SER A 537 0.34 27.15 -24.68
CA SER A 537 -1.11 27.02 -24.86
C SER A 537 -1.72 26.41 -23.60
N VAL A 538 -2.84 26.96 -23.12
CA VAL A 538 -3.55 26.42 -21.96
C VAL A 538 -4.21 25.09 -22.34
N SER A 539 -4.05 24.08 -21.49
CA SER A 539 -4.72 22.77 -21.61
C SER A 539 -5.40 22.42 -20.29
N LEU A 540 -6.67 22.00 -20.34
CA LEU A 540 -7.38 21.52 -19.15
C LEU A 540 -6.90 20.14 -18.70
N GLY A 541 -6.30 19.37 -19.62
CA GLY A 541 -5.75 18.05 -19.35
C GLY A 541 -4.35 18.07 -18.75
N ASP A 542 -3.75 19.25 -18.56
CA ASP A 542 -2.39 19.40 -18.05
C ASP A 542 -2.26 20.65 -17.15
N VAL A 543 -2.17 20.40 -15.84
CA VAL A 543 -1.91 21.43 -14.81
C VAL A 543 -0.60 22.20 -15.05
N GLY A 544 0.36 21.60 -15.76
CA GLY A 544 1.64 22.21 -16.11
C GLY A 544 1.54 23.36 -17.11
N THR A 545 0.37 23.59 -17.72
CA THR A 545 0.17 24.72 -18.65
C THR A 545 -0.13 26.05 -17.95
N LEU A 546 -0.42 26.01 -16.64
CA LEU A 546 -0.71 27.19 -15.82
C LEU A 546 0.43 27.47 -14.86
N GLN A 547 0.74 28.74 -14.66
CA GLN A 547 1.74 29.16 -13.68
C GLN A 547 1.21 28.89 -12.27
N PRO A 548 1.91 28.07 -11.45
CA PRO A 548 1.53 27.89 -10.06
C PRO A 548 1.72 29.21 -9.31
N ALA A 549 0.67 29.67 -8.63
CA ALA A 549 0.76 30.83 -7.75
C ALA A 549 1.38 30.43 -6.41
N PHE A 550 2.10 31.35 -5.75
CA PHE A 550 2.79 31.07 -4.49
C PHE A 550 1.85 30.43 -3.44
N GLY A 551 2.17 29.17 -3.12
CA GLY A 551 1.43 28.27 -2.24
C GLY A 551 -0.04 28.04 -2.61
N GLN A 552 -0.31 27.97 -3.90
CA GLN A 552 -1.41 27.21 -4.47
C GLN A 552 -0.84 25.94 -5.10
N ASP A 553 -1.64 24.89 -5.14
CA ASP A 553 -1.30 23.68 -5.90
C ASP A 553 -1.42 23.97 -7.39
N ALA A 554 -0.60 23.31 -8.20
CA ALA A 554 -0.66 23.46 -9.65
C ALA A 554 -2.04 23.01 -10.14
N GLY A 555 -2.76 23.89 -10.86
CA GLY A 555 -4.09 23.60 -11.39
C GLY A 555 -5.26 24.22 -10.63
N THR A 556 -5.09 24.77 -9.42
CA THR A 556 -6.22 25.45 -8.74
C THR A 556 -6.56 26.76 -9.45
N LEU A 557 -7.84 27.03 -9.71
CA LEU A 557 -8.26 28.23 -10.42
C LEU A 557 -8.78 29.33 -9.47
N VAL A 558 -9.16 28.97 -8.24
CA VAL A 558 -9.70 29.92 -7.25
C VAL A 558 -8.55 30.44 -6.40
N PRO A 559 -8.40 31.77 -6.24
CA PRO A 559 -7.33 32.33 -5.43
C PRO A 559 -7.46 31.92 -3.95
N ARG A 560 -6.39 32.14 -3.19
CA ARG A 560 -6.43 31.99 -1.73
C ARG A 560 -7.49 32.91 -1.14
N THR A 561 -8.12 32.50 -0.04
CA THR A 561 -9.27 33.19 0.54
C THR A 561 -9.00 34.64 0.94
N ASN A 562 -7.74 35.01 1.21
CA ASN A 562 -7.34 36.38 1.56
C ASN A 562 -6.99 37.28 0.36
N ILE A 563 -7.07 36.77 -0.87
CA ILE A 563 -6.66 37.47 -2.09
C ILE A 563 -7.83 37.54 -3.08
N GLY A 564 -7.85 38.56 -3.93
CA GLY A 564 -8.82 38.69 -5.03
C GLY A 564 -10.03 39.54 -4.68
N GLU A 565 -10.63 40.12 -5.72
CA GLU A 565 -11.81 40.97 -5.66
C GLU A 565 -13.05 40.17 -5.27
N ASP A 566 -13.91 40.73 -4.42
CA ASP A 566 -15.18 40.13 -4.01
C ASP A 566 -16.34 40.77 -4.75
N ILE A 567 -16.90 40.07 -5.72
CA ILE A 567 -18.00 40.58 -6.54
C ILE A 567 -19.25 40.84 -5.67
N ALA A 568 -19.42 40.10 -4.57
CA ALA A 568 -20.54 40.33 -3.65
C ALA A 568 -20.48 41.68 -2.93
N LYS A 569 -19.29 42.30 -2.86
CA LYS A 569 -19.11 43.64 -2.32
C LYS A 569 -19.07 44.69 -3.42
N LEU A 570 -18.43 44.37 -4.55
CA LEU A 570 -18.26 45.28 -5.67
C LEU A 570 -19.58 45.59 -6.37
N PHE A 571 -20.39 44.56 -6.66
CA PHE A 571 -21.59 44.72 -7.47
C PHE A 571 -22.65 45.61 -6.79
N PRO A 572 -23.04 45.41 -5.51
CA PRO A 572 -23.99 46.30 -4.85
C PRO A 572 -23.48 47.74 -4.71
N LYS A 573 -22.16 47.92 -4.52
CA LYS A 573 -21.55 49.25 -4.48
C LYS A 573 -21.63 49.96 -5.83
N ALA A 574 -21.31 49.24 -6.91
CA ALA A 574 -21.42 49.76 -8.28
C ALA A 574 -22.87 50.09 -8.65
N LEU A 575 -23.83 49.25 -8.24
CA LEU A 575 -25.25 49.47 -8.48
C LEU A 575 -25.75 50.76 -7.80
N LYS A 576 -25.36 51.00 -6.53
CA LYS A 576 -25.65 52.25 -5.82
C LYS A 576 -25.02 53.46 -6.52
N ALA A 577 -23.77 53.34 -6.96
CA ALA A 577 -23.09 54.42 -7.69
C ALA A 577 -23.78 54.73 -9.04
N ALA A 578 -24.20 53.70 -9.78
CA ALA A 578 -24.94 53.86 -11.03
C ALA A 578 -26.28 54.58 -10.82
N ARG A 579 -26.99 54.26 -9.73
CA ARG A 579 -28.22 54.97 -9.33
C ARG A 579 -27.94 56.43 -8.97
N SER A 580 -26.95 56.70 -8.13
CA SER A 580 -26.57 58.06 -7.76
C SER A 580 -26.10 58.90 -8.95
N GLY A 581 -25.45 58.27 -9.92
CA GLY A 581 -25.00 58.90 -11.17
C GLY A 581 -26.09 59.05 -12.24
N GLY A 582 -27.34 58.66 -11.95
CA GLY A 582 -28.44 58.74 -12.92
C GLY A 582 -28.34 57.76 -14.10
N LEU A 583 -27.44 56.78 -14.03
CA LEU A 583 -27.25 55.75 -15.06
C LEU A 583 -28.33 54.66 -15.01
N ILE A 584 -29.05 54.56 -13.89
CA ILE A 584 -30.17 53.64 -13.65
C ILE A 584 -31.26 54.39 -12.89
N ASP A 585 -32.52 54.16 -13.26
CA ASP A 585 -33.69 54.73 -12.57
C ASP A 585 -34.02 53.98 -11.26
N GLY A 586 -35.04 54.45 -10.53
CA GLY A 586 -35.39 53.89 -9.21
C GLY A 586 -36.00 52.49 -9.30
N GLU A 587 -36.80 52.26 -10.33
CA GLU A 587 -37.38 50.95 -10.64
C GLU A 587 -36.27 49.95 -10.99
N GLY A 588 -35.35 50.34 -11.88
CA GLY A 588 -34.23 49.51 -12.29
C GLY A 588 -33.27 49.17 -11.16
N PHE A 589 -32.97 50.12 -10.27
CA PHE A 589 -32.18 49.85 -9.07
C PHE A 589 -32.84 48.76 -8.22
N THR A 590 -34.13 48.90 -7.93
CA THR A 590 -34.87 47.95 -7.09
C THR A 590 -34.96 46.57 -7.74
N ALA A 591 -35.24 46.52 -9.04
CA ALA A 591 -35.32 45.27 -9.80
C ALA A 591 -33.98 44.53 -9.83
N ILE A 592 -32.88 45.23 -10.11
CA ILE A 592 -31.53 44.62 -10.15
C ILE A 592 -31.08 44.20 -8.76
N ASP A 593 -31.28 45.02 -7.72
CA ASP A 593 -30.86 44.71 -6.34
C ASP A 593 -31.59 43.49 -5.77
N THR A 594 -32.89 43.38 -6.06
CA THR A 594 -33.71 42.21 -5.68
C THR A 594 -33.24 40.95 -6.39
N ALA A 595 -33.05 41.02 -7.72
CA ALA A 595 -32.56 39.89 -8.51
C ALA A 595 -31.14 39.45 -8.10
N TRP A 596 -30.27 40.41 -7.80
CA TRP A 596 -28.92 40.15 -7.27
C TRP A 596 -28.97 39.43 -5.93
N SER A 597 -29.75 39.94 -4.98
CA SER A 597 -29.84 39.34 -3.65
C SER A 597 -30.37 37.90 -3.70
N HIS A 598 -31.38 37.65 -4.54
CA HIS A 598 -31.94 36.31 -4.74
C HIS A 598 -30.94 35.35 -5.38
N PHE A 599 -30.30 35.76 -6.49
CA PHE A 599 -29.25 34.98 -7.13
C PHE A 599 -28.07 34.70 -6.18
N ALA A 600 -27.63 35.71 -5.43
CA ALA A 600 -26.47 35.59 -4.57
C ALA A 600 -26.69 34.56 -3.45
N GLY A 601 -27.89 34.55 -2.87
CA GLY A 601 -28.31 33.54 -1.88
C GLY A 601 -28.31 32.13 -2.47
N LEU A 602 -29.02 31.93 -3.58
CA LEU A 602 -29.16 30.61 -4.21
C LEU A 602 -27.82 30.07 -4.73
N TYR A 603 -26.95 30.92 -5.27
CA TYR A 603 -25.62 30.48 -5.74
C TYR A 603 -24.72 30.04 -4.59
N ALA A 604 -24.74 30.76 -3.46
CA ALA A 604 -24.00 30.33 -2.26
C ALA A 604 -24.57 29.02 -1.69
N GLU A 605 -25.89 28.84 -1.70
CA GLU A 605 -26.54 27.58 -1.33
C GLU A 605 -26.12 26.43 -2.26
N ALA A 606 -26.12 26.66 -3.58
CA ALA A 606 -25.73 25.66 -4.56
C ALA A 606 -24.27 25.20 -4.40
N LEU A 607 -23.34 26.09 -4.04
CA LEU A 607 -21.97 25.71 -3.74
C LEU A 607 -21.88 24.83 -2.48
N ASN A 608 -22.65 25.16 -1.43
CA ASN A 608 -22.75 24.32 -0.22
C ASN A 608 -23.39 22.96 -0.53
N ALA A 609 -24.41 22.94 -1.39
CA ALA A 609 -25.06 21.72 -1.84
C ALA A 609 -24.11 20.84 -2.66
N LEU A 610 -23.30 21.43 -3.55
CA LEU A 610 -22.29 20.71 -4.33
C LEU A 610 -21.30 19.97 -3.41
N GLN A 611 -20.90 20.57 -2.29
CA GLN A 611 -20.06 19.88 -1.31
C GLN A 611 -20.86 18.84 -0.51
N SER A 612 -22.11 19.10 -0.10
CA SER A 612 -22.82 18.18 0.81
C SER A 612 -23.58 17.06 0.11
N SER A 613 -24.53 17.39 -0.77
CA SER A 613 -25.41 16.46 -1.51
C SER A 613 -24.99 16.23 -2.96
N GLY A 614 -24.00 16.98 -3.44
CA GLY A 614 -23.53 16.91 -4.83
C GLY A 614 -24.58 17.39 -5.82
N TYR A 615 -24.55 16.82 -7.01
CA TYR A 615 -25.45 17.21 -8.11
C TYR A 615 -26.91 16.79 -7.93
N ALA A 616 -27.27 16.13 -6.83
CA ALA A 616 -28.65 15.75 -6.53
C ALA A 616 -29.53 16.92 -6.04
N SER A 617 -28.93 18.06 -5.66
CA SER A 617 -29.67 19.19 -5.11
C SER A 617 -30.32 20.06 -6.21
N ALA A 618 -31.60 20.37 -6.02
CA ALA A 618 -32.34 21.27 -6.90
C ALA A 618 -31.80 22.71 -6.90
N SER A 619 -31.07 23.12 -5.85
CA SER A 619 -30.46 24.46 -5.75
C SER A 619 -29.48 24.76 -6.89
N LEU A 620 -28.83 23.73 -7.47
CA LEU A 620 -27.91 23.87 -8.59
C LEU A 620 -28.61 24.34 -9.87
N ILE A 621 -29.88 23.98 -10.06
CA ILE A 621 -30.73 24.46 -11.17
C ILE A 621 -31.35 25.82 -10.81
N ALA A 622 -31.92 25.95 -9.59
CA ALA A 622 -32.60 27.17 -9.15
C ALA A 622 -31.69 28.41 -9.22
N GLN A 623 -30.41 28.28 -8.86
CA GLN A 623 -29.47 29.40 -8.98
C GLN A 623 -29.23 29.83 -10.44
N ALA A 624 -29.31 28.91 -11.41
CA ALA A 624 -29.15 29.23 -12.83
C ALA A 624 -30.36 29.98 -13.39
N GLU A 625 -31.57 29.65 -12.92
CA GLU A 625 -32.78 30.42 -13.22
C GLU A 625 -32.68 31.83 -12.65
N ALA A 626 -32.23 31.97 -11.39
CA ALA A 626 -32.00 33.27 -10.76
C ALA A 626 -30.89 34.07 -11.48
N TYR A 627 -29.84 33.42 -11.95
CA TYR A 627 -28.81 34.03 -12.79
C TYR A 627 -29.40 34.59 -14.09
N GLY A 628 -30.27 33.82 -14.76
CA GLY A 628 -31.00 34.26 -15.94
C GLY A 628 -31.93 35.45 -15.67
N ALA A 629 -32.65 35.44 -14.55
CA ALA A 629 -33.51 36.54 -14.14
C ALA A 629 -32.72 37.85 -13.91
N LEU A 630 -31.54 37.76 -13.29
CA LEU A 630 -30.65 38.90 -13.10
C LEU A 630 -30.10 39.44 -14.43
N LEU A 631 -29.69 38.56 -15.36
CA LEU A 631 -29.33 38.97 -16.73
C LEU A 631 -30.48 39.73 -17.41
N GLY A 632 -31.72 39.24 -17.27
CA GLY A 632 -32.91 39.91 -17.79
C GLY A 632 -33.22 41.26 -17.14
N ALA A 633 -32.91 41.43 -15.85
CA ALA A 633 -33.03 42.72 -15.17
C ALA A 633 -31.96 43.71 -15.66
N LEU A 634 -30.70 43.28 -15.78
CA LEU A 634 -29.63 44.10 -16.34
C LEU A 634 -29.89 44.51 -17.79
N LEU A 635 -30.42 43.61 -18.62
CA LEU A 635 -30.77 43.89 -20.01
C LEU A 635 -31.85 44.95 -20.15
N ARG A 636 -32.79 45.03 -19.21
CA ARG A 636 -33.86 46.02 -19.24
C ARG A 636 -33.45 47.37 -18.68
N HIS A 637 -32.67 47.38 -17.60
CA HIS A 637 -32.46 48.60 -16.81
C HIS A 637 -31.02 49.14 -16.83
N ALA A 638 -30.05 48.40 -17.38
CA ALA A 638 -28.62 48.73 -17.25
C ALA A 638 -27.84 48.55 -18.57
N VAL A 639 -28.34 49.08 -19.70
CA VAL A 639 -27.79 48.82 -21.05
C VAL A 639 -26.57 49.64 -21.48
N GLY A 640 -26.34 50.81 -20.86
CA GLY A 640 -25.27 51.74 -21.26
C GLY A 640 -23.85 51.20 -21.02
N ASP A 641 -22.86 51.74 -21.73
CA ASP A 641 -21.48 51.22 -21.71
C ASP A 641 -20.81 51.28 -20.33
N LEU A 642 -21.09 52.33 -19.55
CA LEU A 642 -20.63 52.41 -18.15
C LEU A 642 -21.24 51.30 -17.30
N ASN A 643 -22.53 51.01 -17.48
CA ASN A 643 -23.20 49.90 -16.80
C ASN A 643 -22.63 48.54 -17.26
N ARG A 644 -22.28 48.38 -18.55
CA ARG A 644 -21.61 47.16 -19.05
C ARG A 644 -20.27 46.93 -18.36
N ARG A 645 -19.46 47.99 -18.21
CA ARG A 645 -18.18 47.91 -17.50
C ARG A 645 -18.34 47.63 -16.01
N ASP A 646 -19.25 48.35 -15.35
CA ASP A 646 -19.29 48.41 -13.87
C ASP A 646 -20.25 47.39 -13.24
N LEU A 647 -21.24 46.89 -14.00
CA LEU A 647 -22.22 45.91 -13.53
C LEU A 647 -22.14 44.58 -14.29
N TRP A 648 -22.19 44.61 -15.62
CA TRP A 648 -22.23 43.37 -16.41
C TRP A 648 -20.92 42.59 -16.32
N GLU A 649 -19.78 43.25 -16.55
CA GLU A 649 -18.48 42.55 -16.57
C GLU A 649 -18.17 41.85 -15.23
N PRO A 650 -18.31 42.51 -14.05
CA PRO A 650 -18.11 41.82 -12.78
C PRO A 650 -19.06 40.63 -12.60
N PHE A 651 -20.34 40.78 -12.96
CA PHE A 651 -21.32 39.72 -12.83
C PHE A 651 -21.05 38.52 -13.77
N LEU A 652 -20.75 38.78 -15.05
CA LEU A 652 -20.41 37.76 -16.04
C LEU A 652 -19.08 37.07 -15.72
N SER A 653 -18.22 37.67 -14.88
CA SER A 653 -16.98 37.05 -14.44
C SER A 653 -17.17 35.95 -13.38
N ILE A 654 -18.37 35.78 -12.81
CA ILE A 654 -18.65 34.72 -11.84
C ILE A 654 -18.51 33.35 -12.52
N GLY A 655 -17.56 32.55 -12.03
CA GLY A 655 -17.25 31.24 -12.61
C GLY A 655 -16.51 31.27 -13.95
N SER A 656 -16.09 32.46 -14.41
CA SER A 656 -15.21 32.62 -15.58
C SER A 656 -13.82 33.05 -15.12
N VAL A 657 -12.83 32.17 -15.33
CA VAL A 657 -11.46 32.38 -14.87
C VAL A 657 -10.65 33.00 -16.00
N ARG A 658 -10.18 34.23 -15.80
CA ARG A 658 -9.38 34.93 -16.82
C ARG A 658 -7.98 34.33 -16.90
N VAL A 659 -7.50 34.09 -18.12
CA VAL A 659 -6.11 33.67 -18.38
C VAL A 659 -5.29 34.89 -18.81
N ILE A 660 -4.28 35.23 -18.03
CA ILE A 660 -3.40 36.37 -18.29
C ILE A 660 -2.06 35.96 -18.90
N GLY A 661 -1.37 36.94 -19.50
CA GLY A 661 -0.04 36.75 -20.09
C GLY A 661 -0.10 36.13 -21.48
N GLY A 662 -0.99 36.59 -22.36
CA GLY A 662 -1.11 36.10 -23.73
C GLY A 662 -2.37 36.62 -24.43
N ALA A 663 -2.80 35.96 -25.50
CA ALA A 663 -4.08 36.25 -26.15
C ALA A 663 -5.24 36.13 -25.13
N PRO A 664 -6.25 37.02 -25.18
CA PRO A 664 -7.40 36.95 -24.27
C PRO A 664 -8.02 35.57 -24.29
N SER A 665 -8.11 34.93 -23.13
CA SER A 665 -8.70 33.60 -22.98
C SER A 665 -9.34 33.50 -21.60
N ALA A 666 -10.38 32.67 -21.49
CA ALA A 666 -11.05 32.40 -20.23
C ALA A 666 -11.35 30.90 -20.12
N ILE A 667 -11.31 30.39 -18.89
CA ILE A 667 -11.76 29.04 -18.54
C ILE A 667 -13.13 29.18 -17.90
N VAL A 668 -14.14 28.54 -18.48
CA VAL A 668 -15.46 28.41 -17.85
C VAL A 668 -15.37 27.30 -16.82
N ALA A 669 -15.38 27.67 -15.53
CA ALA A 669 -15.15 26.74 -14.45
C ALA A 669 -16.38 25.87 -14.15
N PRO A 670 -16.20 24.71 -13.49
CA PRO A 670 -17.31 23.82 -13.11
C PRO A 670 -18.35 24.49 -12.19
N TRP A 671 -17.96 25.51 -11.42
CA TRP A 671 -18.85 26.30 -10.57
C TRP A 671 -19.50 27.50 -11.27
N HIS A 672 -19.29 27.68 -12.58
CA HIS A 672 -20.07 28.67 -13.32
C HIS A 672 -21.58 28.37 -13.20
N PRO A 673 -22.46 29.37 -12.96
CA PRO A 673 -23.89 29.17 -12.78
C PRO A 673 -24.52 28.20 -13.78
N LEU A 674 -24.29 28.41 -15.08
CA LEU A 674 -24.82 27.52 -16.12
C LEU A 674 -24.15 26.14 -16.16
N ARG A 675 -22.88 26.01 -15.76
CA ARG A 675 -22.18 24.70 -15.73
C ARG A 675 -22.68 23.83 -14.59
N LEU A 676 -22.98 24.41 -13.44
CA LEU A 676 -23.60 23.70 -12.32
C LEU A 676 -24.92 23.07 -12.74
N ALA A 677 -25.79 23.84 -13.41
CA ALA A 677 -27.07 23.33 -13.91
C ALA A 677 -26.91 22.24 -14.98
N VAL A 678 -26.01 22.44 -15.96
CA VAL A 678 -25.72 21.44 -17.00
C VAL A 678 -25.22 20.14 -16.39
N SER A 679 -24.26 20.20 -15.46
CA SER A 679 -23.75 19.00 -14.80
C SER A 679 -24.81 18.30 -13.96
N THR A 680 -25.73 19.02 -13.32
CA THR A 680 -26.89 18.40 -12.66
C THR A 680 -27.79 17.66 -13.65
N ALA A 681 -28.06 18.26 -14.81
CA ALA A 681 -28.88 17.62 -15.85
C ALA A 681 -28.20 16.37 -16.43
N GLU A 682 -26.89 16.41 -16.69
CA GLU A 682 -26.11 15.26 -17.19
C GLU A 682 -26.11 14.07 -16.22
N GLN A 683 -26.13 14.33 -14.91
CA GLN A 683 -26.15 13.27 -13.89
C GLN A 683 -27.55 12.72 -13.61
N ASN A 684 -28.61 13.41 -14.06
CA ASN A 684 -29.97 12.97 -13.81
C ASN A 684 -30.40 11.91 -14.83
N PRO A 685 -30.64 10.65 -14.42
CA PRO A 685 -31.01 9.58 -15.33
C PRO A 685 -32.34 9.83 -16.06
N ALA A 686 -33.23 10.68 -15.51
CA ALA A 686 -34.49 11.05 -16.19
C ALA A 686 -34.26 11.91 -17.45
N THR A 687 -33.13 12.62 -17.54
CA THR A 687 -32.80 13.50 -18.67
C THR A 687 -32.07 12.73 -19.79
N VAL A 688 -31.43 11.59 -19.47
CA VAL A 688 -30.73 10.71 -20.42
C VAL A 688 -31.69 9.70 -21.09
N ALA A 689 -32.93 9.60 -20.60
CA ALA A 689 -33.97 8.72 -21.13
C ALA A 689 -34.84 9.36 -22.25
N VAL A 690 -34.41 10.49 -22.83
CA VAL A 690 -35.08 11.18 -23.96
C VAL A 690 -34.31 10.96 -25.25
#